data_AF-A0A6N7W1Y4-F1
#
_entry.id   AF-A0A6N7W1Y4-F1
#
_cell.length_a   1.000
_cell.length_b   1.000
_cell.length_c   1.000
_cell.angle_alpha   90.00
_cell.angle_beta   90.00
_cell.angle_gamma   90.00
#
_symmetry.space_group_name_H-M   'P 1'
#
loop_
_entity.id
_entity.type
_entity.pdbx_description
1 polymer ?
#
loop_
_entity_poly.entity_id
_entity_poly.type
_entity_poly.pdbx_seq_one_letter_code
_entity_poly.pdbx_strand_id
1 'polypeptide(L)'
;MASKLRAKAALTVSVLAVTGCGISTTAWSAEPPQEATETNGSRTDWLPEPTDDLDDLTLPVHLPAEVAQMEAEISPSLVERGLVDGDEPNDLDNRNGTGTFRVSGDLVGTFDTLTQALDAVNDDPGSDYTLTLTADFNADDAVPVIPSGKRVTLTSEEGSDFTIFSPSARHLSVTGELTLENITLDGVDTAGGIDVISGVLTVGPGTSIRNCREAIGGAISARLHSTVSITGGEIRDNTARSTYFGIGGGVYLLESDLEMSGGVISGNDAWHGGGVYAAKGSTFDFDGGEIRANTVTASGGTGTGGGVYVYASSTLTMNGGVIADNVAEKWGGGIYAAITSQVQGDPKTAANVFIHGGQIEGNTAEYGAGVAAQYVGHVTMDGGVIRGNTASYGGGGIAAVGSYFEDHGVDLAVTGGEISGNSAEVLGGGIWLRGSFTYRITATIGTLGSDSGPLISENRSQYGGGVAVYSDDDARLADLVMNSGTIGANFAQKEGGGLALIGGIDAALKGGLIGGLGAANVAGHGGGIATRGLPNVDSPNILDVSGTNIADNSASVESDQDDDELAGKGGGIYLSSSDRMRLESAVTGNSARNDGGGIYVSQTATLETIGGAQITDNEAGKDGGGIYTADFDTYEDLTPADYQNLTTSDQTVFADNQASQGYLPPEIAADYLNIGYASTSSGPSGSYSNPLNNLDINYVGPTLGVSIKYHANGGSGAFTSSSSSGSSYQVLSPAETGITWAGHRFVGWNTASDGSGQYWQPGSTMVVDGDVDLYAQWVTEGEPGPSGPTGPTGPTGTDPDVPTVPEANDLSRTGIDAGILILAGGLLVTGLLLTARSINKRRFS
;
A
#
# COMPACT_ATOMS: atom_id res chain seq x y z
N MET A 1 -26.99 53.24 10.52
CA MET A 1 -26.35 54.59 10.43
C MET A 1 -25.33 54.57 9.28
N ALA A 2 -24.57 55.65 9.08
CA ALA A 2 -23.46 55.67 8.11
C ALA A 2 -22.27 54.79 8.62
N SER A 3 -21.21 54.48 7.87
CA SER A 3 -20.70 55.17 6.66
C SER A 3 -19.89 54.28 5.70
N LYS A 4 -19.66 54.80 4.48
CA LYS A 4 -18.90 54.21 3.38
C LYS A 4 -17.43 53.94 3.75
N LEU A 5 -16.81 52.97 3.07
CA LEU A 5 -15.62 53.27 2.26
C LEU A 5 -15.65 52.45 0.95
N ARG A 6 -14.73 52.74 0.02
CA ARG A 6 -14.56 52.04 -1.26
C ARG A 6 -13.10 51.66 -1.44
N ALA A 7 -12.86 50.48 -2.00
CA ALA A 7 -11.74 50.24 -2.91
C ALA A 7 -12.27 49.49 -4.14
N LYS A 8 -11.82 49.86 -5.33
CA LYS A 8 -12.12 49.14 -6.57
C LYS A 8 -10.87 49.20 -7.45
N ALA A 9 -10.32 48.04 -7.78
CA ALA A 9 -9.27 47.89 -8.78
C ALA A 9 -9.75 46.85 -9.79
N ALA A 10 -9.58 47.14 -11.07
CA ALA A 10 -9.91 46.26 -12.19
C ALA A 10 -9.23 46.80 -13.44
N LEU A 11 -8.73 45.93 -14.32
CA LEU A 11 -8.89 46.09 -15.77
C LEU A 11 -8.48 44.82 -16.55
N THR A 12 -9.38 44.39 -17.44
CA THR A 12 -9.16 43.84 -18.81
C THR A 12 -7.88 43.06 -19.17
N VAL A 13 -8.10 41.93 -19.86
CA VAL A 13 -7.80 41.68 -21.30
C VAL A 13 -8.58 40.42 -21.70
N SER A 14 -9.11 40.18 -22.91
CA SER A 14 -9.70 41.03 -23.96
C SER A 14 -10.58 40.13 -24.84
N VAL A 15 -11.71 40.64 -25.38
CA VAL A 15 -12.55 39.87 -26.32
C VAL A 15 -12.14 40.15 -27.75
N LEU A 16 -11.96 39.09 -28.55
CA LEU A 16 -12.02 39.15 -30.02
C LEU A 16 -13.12 38.18 -30.48
N ALA A 17 -13.92 38.59 -31.46
CA ALA A 17 -15.00 37.79 -32.02
C ALA A 17 -14.90 37.78 -33.55
N VAL A 18 -15.52 36.80 -34.23
CA VAL A 18 -16.35 36.98 -35.45
C VAL A 18 -16.93 35.63 -35.94
N THR A 19 -18.25 35.48 -35.75
CA THR A 19 -19.30 34.79 -36.54
C THR A 19 -19.05 33.47 -37.31
N GLY A 20 -19.99 32.50 -37.15
CA GLY A 20 -20.34 31.47 -38.13
C GLY A 20 -21.63 30.70 -37.77
N CYS A 21 -22.52 30.43 -38.74
CA CYS A 21 -23.77 29.64 -38.56
C CYS A 21 -23.53 28.18 -38.12
N GLY A 22 -24.47 27.44 -37.53
CA GLY A 22 -25.87 27.73 -37.14
C GLY A 22 -26.78 26.48 -37.24
N ILE A 23 -28.09 26.63 -36.95
CA ILE A 23 -29.23 25.66 -37.14
C ILE A 23 -29.61 24.75 -35.94
N SER A 24 -30.94 24.73 -35.67
CA SER A 24 -31.77 23.72 -34.98
C SER A 24 -31.52 23.33 -33.51
N THR A 25 -32.20 24.02 -32.60
CA THR A 25 -32.64 23.45 -31.31
C THR A 25 -34.09 22.96 -31.38
N THR A 26 -34.34 21.66 -31.22
CA THR A 26 -35.69 21.11 -30.96
C THR A 26 -35.86 20.86 -29.47
N ALA A 27 -36.81 21.53 -28.83
CA ALA A 27 -37.04 21.43 -27.39
C ALA A 27 -37.85 20.19 -27.01
N TRP A 28 -37.46 19.55 -25.91
CA TRP A 28 -38.31 18.66 -25.09
C TRP A 28 -38.37 19.21 -23.66
N SER A 29 -39.48 18.96 -22.98
CA SER A 29 -39.85 19.62 -21.71
C SER A 29 -40.23 18.61 -20.63
N ALA A 30 -39.75 18.83 -19.41
CA ALA A 30 -40.25 18.17 -18.19
C ALA A 30 -40.34 19.20 -17.06
N GLU A 31 -41.32 19.03 -16.16
CA GLU A 31 -41.57 19.91 -15.02
C GLU A 31 -41.01 19.31 -13.71
N PRO A 32 -40.67 20.13 -12.69
CA PRO A 32 -40.12 19.65 -11.42
C PRO A 32 -41.21 19.29 -10.38
N PRO A 33 -40.96 18.33 -9.47
CA PRO A 33 -41.75 18.14 -8.24
C PRO A 33 -41.44 19.21 -7.18
N GLN A 34 -42.23 19.23 -6.10
CA GLN A 34 -42.33 20.37 -5.17
C GLN A 34 -41.59 20.19 -3.82
N GLU A 35 -41.43 21.30 -3.10
CA GLU A 35 -40.95 21.44 -1.72
C GLU A 35 -41.80 20.69 -0.67
N ALA A 36 -41.19 20.39 0.47
CA ALA A 36 -41.87 20.13 1.74
C ALA A 36 -41.15 20.88 2.89
N THR A 37 -41.87 21.24 3.96
CA THR A 37 -41.47 22.33 4.88
C THR A 37 -41.02 21.91 6.29
N GLU A 38 -40.25 22.79 6.94
CA GLU A 38 -39.63 22.70 8.28
C GLU A 38 -40.52 22.25 9.47
N THR A 39 -39.87 21.85 10.57
CA THR A 39 -40.16 22.42 11.91
C THR A 39 -38.94 22.32 12.87
N ASN A 40 -38.83 23.24 13.85
CA ASN A 40 -37.61 23.49 14.67
C ASN A 40 -37.62 22.81 16.07
N GLY A 41 -36.43 22.59 16.71
CA GLY A 41 -36.30 21.79 17.96
C GLY A 41 -35.35 22.23 19.11
N SER A 42 -34.15 22.78 18.86
CA SER A 42 -33.09 23.11 19.87
C SER A 42 -32.42 21.89 20.59
N ARG A 43 -31.24 21.97 21.23
CA ARG A 43 -30.35 23.10 21.60
C ARG A 43 -28.87 22.66 21.74
N THR A 44 -27.94 23.57 21.40
CA THR A 44 -26.46 23.56 21.54
C THR A 44 -25.81 22.70 22.64
N ASP A 45 -24.68 22.06 22.29
CA ASP A 45 -23.35 22.44 22.81
C ASP A 45 -22.27 22.26 21.71
N TRP A 46 -21.04 22.72 21.93
CA TRP A 46 -20.00 22.87 20.88
C TRP A 46 -18.91 21.80 20.92
N LEU A 47 -18.60 21.23 19.76
CA LEU A 47 -17.32 20.61 19.40
C LEU A 47 -16.87 21.20 18.04
N PRO A 48 -15.56 21.32 17.76
CA PRO A 48 -15.08 21.77 16.46
C PRO A 48 -15.21 20.66 15.40
N GLU A 49 -15.46 21.03 14.15
CA GLU A 49 -15.55 20.11 13.01
C GLU A 49 -14.15 19.90 12.38
N PRO A 50 -13.64 18.66 12.26
CA PRO A 50 -12.46 18.37 11.44
C PRO A 50 -12.83 18.41 9.95
N THR A 51 -11.99 19.07 9.16
CA THR A 51 -12.29 19.59 7.80
C THR A 51 -12.62 18.55 6.72
N ASP A 52 -13.80 18.71 6.10
CA ASP A 52 -14.16 18.75 4.65
C ASP A 52 -13.48 17.87 3.57
N ASP A 53 -12.37 17.16 3.82
CA ASP A 53 -11.53 16.53 2.78
C ASP A 53 -11.99 15.11 2.33
N LEU A 54 -13.18 14.64 2.74
CA LEU A 54 -13.70 13.28 2.40
C LEU A 54 -15.03 13.25 1.62
N ASP A 55 -15.80 14.34 1.57
CA ASP A 55 -17.16 14.32 1.01
C ASP A 55 -17.26 14.64 -0.50
N ASP A 56 -16.19 15.12 -1.16
CA ASP A 56 -16.20 15.48 -2.61
C ASP A 56 -16.05 14.27 -3.58
N LEU A 57 -16.58 13.11 -3.19
CA LEU A 57 -16.52 11.86 -3.98
C LEU A 57 -17.70 11.69 -4.97
N THR A 58 -18.44 12.76 -5.29
CA THR A 58 -19.71 12.70 -6.04
C THR A 58 -19.69 13.34 -7.43
N LEU A 59 -18.61 13.17 -8.19
CA LEU A 59 -18.54 13.58 -9.61
C LEU A 59 -19.00 12.46 -10.57
N PRO A 60 -20.16 12.61 -11.26
CA PRO A 60 -20.62 11.61 -12.24
C PRO A 60 -19.80 11.67 -13.53
N VAL A 61 -18.98 10.64 -13.76
CA VAL A 61 -18.23 10.47 -15.03
C VAL A 61 -19.20 10.08 -16.15
N HIS A 62 -19.70 11.08 -16.87
CA HIS A 62 -20.67 10.96 -17.95
C HIS A 62 -19.98 11.11 -19.32
N LEU A 63 -19.35 10.04 -19.82
CA LEU A 63 -18.78 9.93 -21.18
C LEU A 63 -18.96 8.50 -21.73
N PRO A 64 -19.01 8.29 -23.06
CA PRO A 64 -20.31 7.94 -23.65
C PRO A 64 -20.31 6.69 -24.54
N ALA A 65 -21.51 6.35 -25.03
CA ALA A 65 -21.78 5.23 -25.95
C ALA A 65 -21.16 5.38 -27.37
N GLU A 66 -20.29 6.37 -27.59
CA GLU A 66 -19.69 6.68 -28.90
C GLU A 66 -18.56 5.71 -29.27
N VAL A 67 -17.95 5.00 -28.29
CA VAL A 67 -16.96 3.94 -28.54
C VAL A 67 -17.56 2.85 -29.45
N ALA A 68 -18.74 2.33 -29.09
CA ALA A 68 -19.48 1.36 -29.89
C ALA A 68 -19.94 1.91 -31.26
N GLN A 69 -19.94 3.23 -31.45
CA GLN A 69 -20.32 3.88 -32.70
C GLN A 69 -19.12 4.05 -33.64
N MET A 70 -17.94 4.42 -33.12
CA MET A 70 -16.68 4.36 -33.89
C MET A 70 -16.31 2.93 -34.27
N GLU A 71 -16.52 1.96 -33.38
CA GLU A 71 -16.33 0.53 -33.69
C GLU A 71 -17.23 0.04 -34.83
N ALA A 72 -18.42 0.63 -35.01
CA ALA A 72 -19.33 0.29 -36.10
C ALA A 72 -18.93 0.91 -37.45
N GLU A 73 -18.26 2.06 -37.45
CA GLU A 73 -17.80 2.73 -38.68
C GLU A 73 -16.53 2.10 -39.29
N ILE A 74 -15.78 1.29 -38.52
CA ILE A 74 -14.54 0.61 -38.97
C ILE A 74 -14.81 -0.87 -39.35
N SER A 75 -15.98 -1.16 -39.91
CA SER A 75 -16.22 -2.38 -40.69
C SER A 75 -15.65 -2.25 -42.11
N PRO A 76 -15.12 -3.32 -42.74
CA PRO A 76 -14.12 -3.20 -43.81
C PRO A 76 -14.68 -2.71 -45.16
N SER A 77 -14.49 -1.42 -45.45
CA SER A 77 -14.75 -0.81 -46.76
C SER A 77 -13.65 -1.07 -47.81
N LEU A 78 -13.07 -2.29 -47.81
CA LEU A 78 -12.04 -2.75 -48.75
C LEU A 78 -12.46 -3.99 -49.56
N VAL A 79 -13.75 -4.13 -49.87
CA VAL A 79 -14.26 -5.13 -50.83
C VAL A 79 -15.23 -4.49 -51.84
N GLU A 80 -14.78 -3.52 -52.63
CA GLU A 80 -15.34 -3.28 -53.99
C GLU A 80 -14.47 -2.39 -54.91
N ARG A 81 -13.32 -2.92 -55.34
CA ARG A 81 -12.75 -2.69 -56.68
C ARG A 81 -12.16 -4.01 -57.16
N GLY A 82 -12.49 -4.57 -58.31
CA GLY A 82 -13.35 -4.08 -59.38
C GLY A 82 -12.81 -4.64 -60.69
N LEU A 83 -13.28 -5.82 -61.09
CA LEU A 83 -12.79 -6.53 -62.28
C LEU A 83 -12.96 -5.68 -63.54
N VAL A 84 -11.86 -5.43 -64.25
CA VAL A 84 -11.84 -4.81 -65.58
C VAL A 84 -10.92 -5.63 -66.48
N ASP A 85 -11.49 -6.31 -67.46
CA ASP A 85 -10.77 -7.03 -68.52
C ASP A 85 -10.24 -6.06 -69.60
N GLY A 86 -9.03 -6.33 -70.13
CA GLY A 86 -8.46 -5.73 -71.35
C GLY A 86 -7.79 -4.35 -71.17
N ASP A 87 -6.64 -4.04 -71.77
CA ASP A 87 -5.88 -4.72 -72.83
C ASP A 87 -4.34 -4.55 -72.69
N GLU A 88 -3.61 -5.55 -73.23
CA GLU A 88 -2.16 -5.69 -73.52
C GLU A 88 -1.06 -5.06 -72.62
N PRO A 89 -0.04 -5.85 -72.18
CA PRO A 89 1.12 -5.35 -71.44
C PRO A 89 2.19 -4.75 -72.37
N ASN A 90 2.99 -3.79 -71.86
CA ASN A 90 4.18 -3.29 -72.55
C ASN A 90 5.43 -3.24 -71.65
N ASP A 91 6.31 -4.21 -71.91
CA ASP A 91 7.78 -4.10 -71.90
C ASP A 91 8.52 -3.89 -70.55
N LEU A 92 8.53 -4.95 -69.73
CA LEU A 92 9.73 -5.30 -68.95
C LEU A 92 10.57 -6.28 -69.81
N ASP A 93 11.75 -5.84 -70.28
CA ASP A 93 12.49 -6.50 -71.36
C ASP A 93 13.10 -7.87 -70.96
N ASN A 94 12.42 -8.96 -71.32
CA ASN A 94 12.90 -10.32 -71.16
C ASN A 94 14.02 -10.65 -72.18
N ARG A 95 15.25 -10.21 -71.91
CA ARG A 95 16.45 -10.55 -72.69
C ARG A 95 17.68 -10.87 -71.85
N ASN A 96 17.63 -12.00 -71.13
CA ASN A 96 18.45 -13.18 -71.43
C ASN A 96 18.18 -14.29 -70.37
N GLY A 97 18.25 -15.55 -70.80
CA GLY A 97 17.99 -16.69 -69.90
C GLY A 97 19.05 -16.88 -68.81
N THR A 98 18.72 -17.73 -67.82
CA THR A 98 19.47 -18.07 -66.58
C THR A 98 19.34 -17.11 -65.38
N GLY A 99 18.10 -16.78 -65.03
CA GLY A 99 17.50 -17.24 -63.77
C GLY A 99 17.92 -16.62 -62.44
N THR A 100 17.02 -15.79 -61.89
CA THR A 100 16.89 -15.47 -60.46
C THR A 100 15.42 -15.62 -60.05
N PHE A 101 15.07 -16.79 -59.50
CA PHE A 101 14.03 -16.89 -58.47
C PHE A 101 14.82 -17.00 -57.16
N ARG A 102 14.75 -15.99 -56.30
CA ARG A 102 15.48 -15.94 -55.02
C ARG A 102 14.60 -15.54 -53.83
N VAL A 103 13.39 -16.07 -53.92
CA VAL A 103 12.31 -16.09 -52.93
C VAL A 103 12.74 -16.61 -51.52
N SER A 104 13.99 -17.08 -51.33
CA SER A 104 14.72 -16.80 -50.08
C SER A 104 16.11 -16.20 -50.33
N GLY A 105 16.41 -15.08 -49.65
CA GLY A 105 17.63 -14.31 -49.82
C GLY A 105 17.59 -13.31 -50.98
N ASP A 106 16.41 -12.71 -51.24
CA ASP A 106 16.26 -11.55 -52.12
C ASP A 106 16.61 -10.26 -51.36
N LEU A 107 17.31 -9.35 -52.04
CA LEU A 107 17.87 -8.13 -51.46
C LEU A 107 16.96 -6.93 -51.73
N VAL A 108 16.52 -6.27 -50.66
CA VAL A 108 15.63 -5.10 -50.68
C VAL A 108 16.47 -3.85 -50.40
N GLY A 109 16.34 -2.83 -51.24
CA GLY A 109 17.08 -1.56 -51.09
C GLY A 109 16.23 -0.31 -51.32
N THR A 110 14.98 -0.47 -51.72
CA THR A 110 13.96 0.58 -51.86
C THR A 110 12.57 0.02 -51.58
N PHE A 111 11.60 0.89 -51.32
CA PHE A 111 10.18 0.54 -51.20
C PHE A 111 9.62 -0.20 -52.42
N ASP A 112 10.01 0.21 -53.63
CA ASP A 112 9.65 -0.48 -54.88
C ASP A 112 10.13 -1.94 -54.87
N THR A 113 11.35 -2.21 -54.39
CA THR A 113 11.90 -3.58 -54.31
C THR A 113 11.25 -4.41 -53.21
N LEU A 114 10.81 -3.80 -52.09
CA LEU A 114 10.05 -4.48 -51.05
C LEU A 114 8.68 -4.94 -51.58
N THR A 115 7.96 -4.03 -52.25
CA THR A 115 6.65 -4.32 -52.83
C THR A 115 6.73 -5.42 -53.90
N GLN A 116 7.67 -5.30 -54.84
CA GLN A 116 7.90 -6.33 -55.87
C GLN A 116 8.29 -7.70 -55.30
N ALA A 117 9.04 -7.75 -54.20
CA ALA A 117 9.38 -9.01 -53.53
C ALA A 117 8.15 -9.65 -52.85
N LEU A 118 7.26 -8.85 -52.27
CA LEU A 118 6.02 -9.33 -51.64
C LEU A 118 4.98 -9.78 -52.68
N ASP A 119 4.87 -9.10 -53.82
CA ASP A 119 4.09 -9.57 -54.97
C ASP A 119 4.59 -10.92 -55.49
N ALA A 120 5.93 -11.08 -55.62
CA ALA A 120 6.53 -12.35 -56.03
C ALA A 120 6.32 -13.47 -54.99
N VAL A 121 6.34 -13.15 -53.69
CA VAL A 121 6.02 -14.08 -52.59
C VAL A 121 4.55 -14.51 -52.63
N ASN A 122 3.62 -13.61 -52.99
CA ASN A 122 2.20 -13.94 -53.17
C ASN A 122 1.99 -14.98 -54.28
N ASP A 123 2.59 -14.75 -55.45
CA ASP A 123 2.39 -15.55 -56.66
C ASP A 123 3.19 -16.88 -56.68
N ASP A 124 4.25 -17.00 -55.89
CA ASP A 124 5.02 -18.23 -55.71
C ASP A 124 4.19 -19.34 -55.00
N PRO A 125 4.34 -20.64 -55.33
CA PRO A 125 3.56 -21.71 -54.70
C PRO A 125 4.10 -22.22 -53.34
N GLY A 126 5.17 -21.64 -52.80
CA GLY A 126 5.77 -22.00 -51.52
C GLY A 126 5.08 -21.37 -50.29
N SER A 127 5.79 -21.43 -49.16
CA SER A 127 5.29 -20.97 -47.85
C SER A 127 6.30 -20.26 -46.95
N ASP A 128 7.61 -20.31 -47.22
CA ASP A 128 8.67 -19.92 -46.29
C ASP A 128 9.75 -19.07 -46.98
N TYR A 129 9.89 -17.82 -46.56
CA TYR A 129 10.57 -16.78 -47.32
C TYR A 129 11.44 -15.88 -46.45
N THR A 130 12.51 -15.34 -47.03
CA THR A 130 13.43 -14.43 -46.32
C THR A 130 13.83 -13.28 -47.24
N LEU A 131 13.55 -12.05 -46.79
CA LEU A 131 13.89 -10.80 -47.45
C LEU A 131 14.94 -10.06 -46.62
N THR A 132 15.97 -9.51 -47.27
CA THR A 132 17.11 -8.88 -46.57
C THR A 132 17.31 -7.44 -47.01
N LEU A 133 17.21 -6.49 -46.07
CA LEU A 133 17.46 -5.07 -46.30
C LEU A 133 18.95 -4.80 -46.52
N THR A 134 19.24 -3.90 -47.46
CA THR A 134 20.59 -3.50 -47.92
C THR A 134 20.85 -1.99 -47.85
N ALA A 135 19.82 -1.22 -47.52
CA ALA A 135 19.87 0.24 -47.39
C ALA A 135 18.67 0.75 -46.57
N ASP A 136 18.79 1.93 -46.00
CA ASP A 136 17.66 2.70 -45.48
C ASP A 136 16.79 3.24 -46.63
N PHE A 137 15.47 3.28 -46.46
CA PHE A 137 14.57 3.90 -47.44
C PHE A 137 13.27 4.43 -46.81
N ASN A 138 12.63 5.35 -47.52
CA ASN A 138 11.29 5.82 -47.18
C ASN A 138 10.24 4.90 -47.82
N ALA A 139 9.16 4.62 -47.10
CA ALA A 139 7.91 4.13 -47.67
C ALA A 139 7.16 5.24 -48.42
N ASP A 140 6.23 4.84 -49.30
CA ASP A 140 5.28 5.70 -50.00
C ASP A 140 3.89 5.61 -49.33
N ASP A 141 2.88 6.29 -49.87
CA ASP A 141 1.49 6.28 -49.37
C ASP A 141 0.79 4.89 -49.45
N ALA A 142 1.45 3.87 -50.00
CA ALA A 142 0.96 2.49 -50.09
C ALA A 142 1.46 1.63 -48.91
N VAL A 143 0.64 0.70 -48.43
CA VAL A 143 1.00 -0.24 -47.36
C VAL A 143 1.26 -1.62 -47.96
N PRO A 144 2.52 -2.13 -47.97
CA PRO A 144 2.82 -3.48 -48.44
C PRO A 144 2.18 -4.54 -47.54
N VAL A 145 1.72 -5.64 -48.13
CA VAL A 145 0.98 -6.70 -47.44
C VAL A 145 1.80 -7.99 -47.38
N ILE A 146 1.96 -8.55 -46.18
CA ILE A 146 2.45 -9.91 -45.99
C ILE A 146 1.27 -10.87 -46.29
N PRO A 147 1.30 -11.65 -47.39
CA PRO A 147 0.11 -12.32 -47.89
C PRO A 147 -0.30 -13.54 -47.07
N SER A 148 -1.59 -13.87 -47.06
CA SER A 148 -2.10 -14.98 -46.25
C SER A 148 -1.59 -16.35 -46.70
N GLY A 149 -1.27 -17.22 -45.74
CA GLY A 149 -0.63 -18.51 -45.98
C GLY A 149 0.88 -18.46 -46.28
N LYS A 150 1.50 -17.28 -46.15
CA LYS A 150 2.94 -17.04 -46.37
C LYS A 150 3.63 -16.74 -45.04
N ARG A 151 4.83 -17.29 -44.82
CA ARG A 151 5.77 -16.90 -43.75
C ARG A 151 6.91 -16.08 -44.34
N VAL A 152 7.08 -14.85 -43.87
CA VAL A 152 8.12 -13.93 -44.34
C VAL A 152 8.99 -13.50 -43.17
N THR A 153 10.27 -13.84 -43.18
CA THR A 153 11.29 -13.18 -42.36
C THR A 153 11.80 -11.95 -43.10
N LEU A 154 11.78 -10.78 -42.44
CA LEU A 154 12.36 -9.54 -42.93
C LEU A 154 13.47 -9.10 -41.95
N THR A 155 14.70 -8.96 -42.45
CA THR A 155 15.89 -8.64 -41.65
C THR A 155 16.89 -7.78 -42.42
N SER A 156 17.96 -7.27 -41.79
CA SER A 156 19.05 -6.54 -42.46
C SER A 156 20.22 -7.45 -42.86
N GLU A 157 21.11 -6.98 -43.74
CA GLU A 157 22.43 -7.62 -43.94
C GLU A 157 23.24 -7.72 -42.63
N GLU A 158 24.06 -8.78 -42.51
CA GLU A 158 24.81 -9.11 -41.29
C GLU A 158 25.65 -7.94 -40.77
N GLY A 159 25.33 -7.44 -39.57
CA GLY A 159 26.01 -6.31 -38.93
C GLY A 159 25.42 -4.93 -39.23
N SER A 160 24.29 -4.86 -39.94
CA SER A 160 23.50 -3.65 -40.20
C SER A 160 22.18 -3.66 -39.44
N ASP A 161 21.61 -2.47 -39.23
CA ASP A 161 20.24 -2.22 -38.76
C ASP A 161 19.68 -1.13 -39.67
N PHE A 162 19.04 -1.54 -40.77
CA PHE A 162 18.50 -0.62 -41.77
C PHE A 162 17.10 -0.15 -41.37
N THR A 163 16.82 1.12 -41.65
CA THR A 163 15.55 1.77 -41.31
C THR A 163 14.63 1.87 -42.52
N ILE A 164 13.39 1.38 -42.36
CA ILE A 164 12.27 1.81 -43.18
C ILE A 164 11.62 3.01 -42.48
N PHE A 165 11.62 4.18 -43.13
CA PHE A 165 10.95 5.38 -42.64
C PHE A 165 9.55 5.50 -43.24
N SER A 166 8.48 5.69 -42.46
CA SER A 166 7.14 5.89 -43.02
C SER A 166 6.50 7.22 -42.57
N PRO A 167 6.44 8.24 -43.45
CA PRO A 167 5.93 9.56 -43.10
C PRO A 167 4.41 9.71 -43.19
N SER A 168 3.70 8.83 -43.92
CA SER A 168 2.29 9.02 -44.30
C SER A 168 1.38 7.78 -44.16
N ALA A 169 1.91 6.59 -43.94
CA ALA A 169 1.14 5.35 -43.86
C ALA A 169 1.70 4.34 -42.83
N ARG A 170 0.99 3.22 -42.60
CA ARG A 170 1.55 2.02 -41.93
C ARG A 170 2.74 1.47 -42.71
N HIS A 171 3.77 0.95 -42.02
CA HIS A 171 4.93 0.34 -42.69
C HIS A 171 4.54 -0.95 -43.42
N LEU A 172 3.71 -1.77 -42.78
CA LEU A 172 3.32 -3.12 -43.23
C LEU A 172 1.90 -3.46 -42.75
N SER A 173 1.23 -4.32 -43.51
CA SER A 173 -0.01 -5.01 -43.11
C SER A 173 0.21 -6.52 -43.17
N VAL A 174 -0.24 -7.27 -42.16
CA VAL A 174 0.09 -8.70 -41.99
C VAL A 174 -1.17 -9.56 -42.01
N THR A 175 -1.30 -10.39 -43.05
CA THR A 175 -2.40 -11.36 -43.22
C THR A 175 -1.92 -12.82 -43.31
N GLY A 176 -0.60 -13.01 -43.42
CA GLY A 176 0.11 -14.27 -43.19
C GLY A 176 0.89 -14.21 -41.88
N GLU A 177 2.13 -14.69 -41.88
CA GLU A 177 3.03 -14.63 -40.74
C GLU A 177 4.28 -13.78 -41.09
N LEU A 178 4.65 -12.84 -40.22
CA LEU A 178 5.81 -11.95 -40.36
C LEU A 178 6.77 -12.12 -39.18
N THR A 179 8.06 -12.30 -39.46
CA THR A 179 9.12 -12.24 -38.46
C THR A 179 10.06 -11.07 -38.76
N LEU A 180 10.28 -10.19 -37.78
CA LEU A 180 11.22 -9.07 -37.87
C LEU A 180 12.46 -9.36 -37.01
N GLU A 181 13.66 -9.20 -37.59
CA GLU A 181 14.94 -9.33 -36.85
C GLU A 181 15.94 -8.27 -37.33
N ASN A 182 16.65 -7.59 -36.44
CA ASN A 182 17.70 -6.59 -36.79
C ASN A 182 17.23 -5.56 -37.85
N ILE A 183 16.13 -4.87 -37.59
CA ILE A 183 15.49 -3.93 -38.52
C ILE A 183 14.74 -2.84 -37.77
N THR A 184 14.87 -1.60 -38.23
CA THR A 184 14.15 -0.45 -37.67
C THR A 184 12.98 -0.03 -38.56
N LEU A 185 11.83 0.21 -37.94
CA LEU A 185 10.64 0.85 -38.53
C LEU A 185 10.45 2.20 -37.80
N ASP A 186 10.55 3.31 -38.53
CA ASP A 186 10.56 4.67 -37.99
C ASP A 186 9.42 5.50 -38.58
N GLY A 187 8.37 5.74 -37.79
CA GLY A 187 7.20 6.53 -38.20
C GLY A 187 7.41 8.04 -38.25
N VAL A 188 8.64 8.51 -37.98
CA VAL A 188 9.08 9.92 -38.04
C VAL A 188 8.14 10.94 -37.39
N ASP A 189 7.51 10.54 -36.29
CA ASP A 189 6.50 11.27 -35.50
C ASP A 189 5.18 11.55 -36.23
N THR A 190 4.92 11.01 -37.43
CA THR A 190 3.75 11.36 -38.24
C THR A 190 2.83 10.20 -38.65
N ALA A 191 3.36 9.00 -38.90
CA ALA A 191 2.59 7.82 -39.31
C ALA A 191 3.27 6.53 -38.80
N GLY A 192 3.20 5.42 -39.52
CA GLY A 192 3.99 4.22 -39.25
C GLY A 192 3.28 3.13 -38.43
N GLY A 193 4.08 2.26 -37.80
CA GLY A 193 3.65 1.03 -37.15
C GLY A 193 3.23 -0.09 -38.12
N ILE A 194 2.59 -1.14 -37.58
CA ILE A 194 2.16 -2.37 -38.28
C ILE A 194 0.69 -2.67 -37.96
N ASP A 195 -0.07 -3.05 -38.98
CA ASP A 195 -1.42 -3.62 -38.82
C ASP A 195 -1.36 -5.15 -38.96
N VAL A 196 -1.90 -5.91 -38.01
CA VAL A 196 -1.97 -7.38 -38.03
C VAL A 196 -3.45 -7.77 -38.09
N ILE A 197 -3.85 -8.50 -39.14
CA ILE A 197 -5.25 -8.70 -39.52
C ILE A 197 -5.48 -10.19 -39.85
N SER A 198 -5.95 -10.95 -38.86
CA SER A 198 -5.96 -12.43 -38.87
C SER A 198 -4.60 -13.05 -39.24
N GLY A 199 -3.51 -12.44 -38.78
CA GLY A 199 -2.13 -12.82 -39.07
C GLY A 199 -1.28 -13.02 -37.82
N VAL A 200 -0.01 -13.40 -38.01
CA VAL A 200 0.97 -13.58 -36.93
C VAL A 200 2.14 -12.62 -37.11
N LEU A 201 2.55 -11.93 -36.04
CA LEU A 201 3.71 -11.04 -36.02
C LEU A 201 4.69 -11.47 -34.93
N THR A 202 5.90 -11.87 -35.29
CA THR A 202 7.01 -12.08 -34.35
C THR A 202 7.96 -10.88 -34.37
N VAL A 203 8.10 -10.20 -33.23
CA VAL A 203 9.13 -9.17 -33.00
C VAL A 203 10.35 -9.85 -32.37
N GLY A 204 11.41 -9.96 -33.16
CA GLY A 204 12.66 -10.62 -32.80
C GLY A 204 13.74 -9.67 -32.27
N PRO A 205 14.90 -10.22 -31.88
CA PRO A 205 16.05 -9.43 -31.44
C PRO A 205 16.53 -8.42 -32.48
N GLY A 206 16.99 -7.26 -32.01
CA GLY A 206 17.51 -6.18 -32.85
C GLY A 206 16.44 -5.40 -33.63
N THR A 207 15.16 -5.75 -33.54
CA THR A 207 14.08 -4.97 -34.16
C THR A 207 13.72 -3.74 -33.33
N SER A 208 13.46 -2.60 -33.97
CA SER A 208 12.97 -1.39 -33.32
C SER A 208 11.75 -0.83 -34.07
N ILE A 209 10.61 -0.68 -33.40
CA ILE A 209 9.40 -0.03 -33.96
C ILE A 209 9.18 1.24 -33.15
N ARG A 210 9.42 2.40 -33.78
CA ARG A 210 9.58 3.66 -33.05
C ARG A 210 9.05 4.90 -33.76
N ASN A 211 8.80 5.95 -32.97
CA ASN A 211 8.27 7.25 -33.41
C ASN A 211 6.96 7.15 -34.21
N CYS A 212 6.21 6.05 -34.09
CA CYS A 212 5.03 5.82 -34.91
C CYS A 212 3.80 6.52 -34.31
N ARG A 213 3.01 7.19 -35.13
CA ARG A 213 1.86 7.99 -34.71
C ARG A 213 0.60 7.54 -35.45
N GLU A 214 -0.36 7.01 -34.70
CA GLU A 214 -1.66 6.59 -35.23
C GLU A 214 -2.80 6.89 -34.25
N ALA A 215 -4.05 6.63 -34.65
CA ALA A 215 -5.19 6.72 -33.72
C ALA A 215 -5.31 5.50 -32.79
N ILE A 216 -4.95 4.31 -33.29
CA ILE A 216 -5.13 3.00 -32.63
C ILE A 216 -3.87 2.16 -32.87
N GLY A 217 -3.24 1.68 -31.79
CA GLY A 217 -2.02 0.87 -31.90
C GLY A 217 -0.88 1.67 -32.54
N GLY A 218 -0.27 2.57 -31.78
CA GLY A 218 0.72 3.52 -32.30
C GLY A 218 1.85 2.81 -33.05
N ALA A 219 2.40 1.74 -32.46
CA ALA A 219 3.37 0.86 -33.11
C ALA A 219 2.74 -0.39 -33.75
N ILE A 220 1.81 -1.06 -33.06
CA ILE A 220 1.17 -2.31 -33.51
C ILE A 220 -0.33 -2.26 -33.23
N SER A 221 -1.15 -2.60 -34.23
CA SER A 221 -2.59 -2.83 -34.08
C SER A 221 -2.96 -4.23 -34.56
N ALA A 222 -3.29 -5.13 -33.63
CA ALA A 222 -3.64 -6.51 -33.90
C ALA A 222 -5.14 -6.76 -33.73
N ARG A 223 -5.77 -7.36 -34.74
CA ARG A 223 -7.23 -7.55 -34.81
C ARG A 223 -7.64 -8.84 -35.52
N LEU A 224 -8.88 -9.27 -35.26
CA LEU A 224 -9.52 -10.44 -35.89
C LEU A 224 -8.77 -11.76 -35.64
N HIS A 225 -8.53 -12.10 -34.38
CA HIS A 225 -7.80 -13.31 -33.96
C HIS A 225 -6.38 -13.36 -34.55
N SER A 226 -5.66 -12.24 -34.44
CA SER A 226 -4.23 -12.18 -34.74
C SER A 226 -3.39 -12.57 -33.52
N THR A 227 -2.14 -12.96 -33.73
CA THR A 227 -1.16 -13.21 -32.66
C THR A 227 0.05 -12.30 -32.82
N VAL A 228 0.51 -11.68 -31.74
CA VAL A 228 1.77 -10.93 -31.69
C VAL A 228 2.69 -11.58 -30.66
N SER A 229 3.89 -11.98 -31.07
CA SER A 229 4.87 -12.63 -30.19
C SER A 229 6.13 -11.76 -30.08
N ILE A 230 6.37 -11.14 -28.93
CA ILE A 230 7.54 -10.31 -28.66
C ILE A 230 8.57 -11.17 -27.91
N THR A 231 9.66 -11.48 -28.63
CA THR A 231 10.79 -12.29 -28.12
C THR A 231 12.05 -11.44 -27.90
N GLY A 232 12.08 -10.23 -28.44
CA GLY A 232 13.16 -9.26 -28.35
C GLY A 232 12.75 -7.91 -28.93
N GLY A 233 13.74 -7.04 -29.15
CA GLY A 233 13.54 -5.74 -29.78
C GLY A 233 12.93 -4.67 -28.86
N GLU A 234 12.65 -3.51 -29.46
CA GLU A 234 12.11 -2.32 -28.79
C GLU A 234 10.84 -1.82 -29.52
N ILE A 235 9.77 -1.58 -28.78
CA ILE A 235 8.58 -0.84 -29.22
C ILE A 235 8.54 0.45 -28.42
N ARG A 236 9.02 1.57 -28.99
CA ARG A 236 9.23 2.79 -28.19
C ARG A 236 8.95 4.13 -28.85
N ASP A 237 8.67 5.12 -28.01
CA ASP A 237 8.41 6.51 -28.41
C ASP A 237 7.22 6.65 -29.39
N ASN A 238 6.33 5.66 -29.46
CA ASN A 238 5.15 5.67 -30.32
C ASN A 238 3.97 6.36 -29.63
N THR A 239 3.03 6.91 -30.40
CA THR A 239 1.88 7.63 -29.85
C THR A 239 0.56 7.20 -30.49
N ALA A 240 -0.39 6.75 -29.67
CA ALA A 240 -1.79 6.60 -30.05
C ALA A 240 -2.58 7.86 -29.68
N ARG A 241 -2.87 8.75 -30.65
CA ARG A 241 -3.64 9.99 -30.42
C ARG A 241 -4.59 10.28 -31.58
N SER A 242 -5.86 10.49 -31.23
CA SER A 242 -6.91 11.06 -32.07
C SER A 242 -7.45 12.35 -31.44
N THR A 243 -8.29 13.10 -32.15
CA THR A 243 -9.08 14.21 -31.59
C THR A 243 -10.12 13.77 -30.56
N TYR A 244 -10.44 12.47 -30.49
CA TYR A 244 -11.51 11.93 -29.65
C TYR A 244 -11.03 10.89 -28.63
N PHE A 245 -10.34 9.82 -29.05
CA PHE A 245 -9.69 8.84 -28.16
C PHE A 245 -8.49 8.19 -28.86
N GLY A 246 -7.37 8.01 -28.15
CA GLY A 246 -6.19 7.30 -28.65
C GLY A 246 -5.84 6.12 -27.74
N ILE A 247 -5.70 4.92 -28.30
CA ILE A 247 -5.63 3.66 -27.51
C ILE A 247 -4.48 2.75 -27.97
N GLY A 248 -3.74 2.17 -27.00
CA GLY A 248 -2.58 1.31 -27.25
C GLY A 248 -1.42 2.08 -27.87
N GLY A 249 -0.69 2.85 -27.06
CA GLY A 249 0.41 3.71 -27.53
C GLY A 249 1.53 2.92 -28.20
N GLY A 250 1.97 1.84 -27.57
CA GLY A 250 2.79 0.80 -28.21
C GLY A 250 1.91 -0.19 -28.99
N VAL A 251 1.16 -1.02 -28.27
CA VAL A 251 0.40 -2.16 -28.82
C VAL A 251 -1.09 -2.05 -28.50
N TYR A 252 -1.94 -2.30 -29.51
CA TYR A 252 -3.38 -2.48 -29.38
C TYR A 252 -3.79 -3.88 -29.83
N LEU A 253 -4.64 -4.55 -29.03
CA LEU A 253 -5.22 -5.87 -29.33
C LEU A 253 -6.75 -5.79 -29.32
N LEU A 254 -7.39 -6.38 -30.32
CA LEU A 254 -8.84 -6.53 -30.41
C LEU A 254 -9.20 -7.96 -30.81
N GLU A 255 -9.84 -8.70 -29.90
CA GLU A 255 -10.17 -10.13 -30.09
C GLU A 255 -8.92 -10.94 -30.55
N SER A 256 -7.73 -10.60 -30.03
CA SER A 256 -6.41 -11.02 -30.53
C SER A 256 -5.40 -11.18 -29.38
N ASP A 257 -4.31 -11.91 -29.61
CA ASP A 257 -3.42 -12.39 -28.55
C ASP A 257 -2.03 -11.75 -28.60
N LEU A 258 -1.44 -11.50 -27.42
CA LEU A 258 -0.06 -11.04 -27.24
C LEU A 258 0.72 -12.01 -26.34
N GLU A 259 1.86 -12.48 -26.83
CA GLU A 259 2.85 -13.24 -26.06
C GLU A 259 4.09 -12.34 -25.88
N MET A 260 4.58 -12.14 -24.65
CA MET A 260 5.81 -11.39 -24.41
C MET A 260 6.75 -12.16 -23.48
N SER A 261 7.87 -12.62 -24.05
CA SER A 261 8.92 -13.38 -23.37
C SER A 261 10.26 -12.63 -23.30
N GLY A 262 10.37 -11.50 -24.00
CA GLY A 262 11.51 -10.61 -24.02
C GLY A 262 11.16 -9.26 -24.65
N GLY A 263 12.17 -8.47 -24.97
CA GLY A 263 12.00 -7.14 -25.56
C GLY A 263 11.51 -6.07 -24.57
N VAL A 264 11.33 -4.85 -25.07
CA VAL A 264 10.97 -3.66 -24.28
C VAL A 264 9.86 -2.87 -24.96
N ILE A 265 8.79 -2.53 -24.22
CA ILE A 265 7.76 -1.57 -24.63
C ILE A 265 7.93 -0.31 -23.79
N SER A 266 8.41 0.80 -24.35
CA SER A 266 8.81 1.97 -23.55
C SER A 266 8.57 3.36 -24.13
N GLY A 267 8.32 4.36 -23.27
CA GLY A 267 8.16 5.76 -23.69
C GLY A 267 6.96 6.02 -24.62
N ASN A 268 6.05 5.05 -24.76
CA ASN A 268 4.89 5.19 -25.63
C ASN A 268 3.78 5.99 -24.91
N ASP A 269 2.95 6.71 -25.68
CA ASP A 269 1.90 7.59 -25.16
C ASP A 269 0.51 7.28 -25.75
N ALA A 270 -0.52 7.34 -24.92
CA ALA A 270 -1.93 7.16 -25.31
C ALA A 270 -2.88 8.04 -24.48
N TRP A 271 -4.20 7.89 -24.70
CA TRP A 271 -5.23 8.24 -23.70
C TRP A 271 -5.63 7.05 -22.83
N HIS A 272 -5.46 5.82 -23.34
CA HIS A 272 -5.71 4.58 -22.60
C HIS A 272 -4.75 3.48 -23.06
N GLY A 273 -4.06 2.82 -22.12
CA GLY A 273 -3.05 1.80 -22.44
C GLY A 273 -1.82 2.42 -23.13
N GLY A 274 -0.99 3.13 -22.37
CA GLY A 274 0.21 3.79 -22.90
C GLY A 274 1.17 2.80 -23.56
N GLY A 275 1.55 1.73 -22.85
CA GLY A 275 2.27 0.60 -23.42
C GLY A 275 1.37 -0.32 -24.24
N VAL A 276 0.40 -0.97 -23.59
CA VAL A 276 -0.47 -2.01 -24.16
C VAL A 276 -1.95 -1.75 -23.83
N TYR A 277 -2.85 -1.94 -24.80
CA TYR A 277 -4.31 -1.95 -24.60
C TYR A 277 -4.91 -3.24 -25.17
N ALA A 278 -5.52 -4.08 -24.33
CA ALA A 278 -6.08 -5.38 -24.71
C ALA A 278 -7.61 -5.40 -24.58
N ALA A 279 -8.33 -5.67 -25.68
CA ALA A 279 -9.78 -5.48 -25.77
C ALA A 279 -10.58 -6.70 -26.26
N LYS A 280 -11.80 -6.86 -25.72
CA LYS A 280 -12.83 -7.82 -26.16
C LYS A 280 -12.36 -9.27 -26.16
N GLY A 281 -11.90 -9.75 -25.02
CA GLY A 281 -11.43 -11.14 -24.89
C GLY A 281 -10.08 -11.40 -25.53
N SER A 282 -9.27 -10.34 -25.71
CA SER A 282 -7.85 -10.47 -26.04
C SER A 282 -7.10 -11.12 -24.87
N THR A 283 -6.09 -11.93 -25.16
CA THR A 283 -5.15 -12.42 -24.13
C THR A 283 -3.82 -11.67 -24.20
N PHE A 284 -3.17 -11.54 -23.04
CA PHE A 284 -1.78 -11.10 -22.95
C PHE A 284 -1.05 -11.99 -21.93
N ASP A 285 -0.19 -12.89 -22.42
CA ASP A 285 0.68 -13.71 -21.59
C ASP A 285 2.08 -13.07 -21.52
N PHE A 286 2.52 -12.70 -20.32
CA PHE A 286 3.74 -11.95 -20.03
C PHE A 286 4.70 -12.78 -19.16
N ASP A 287 5.60 -13.49 -19.83
CA ASP A 287 6.63 -14.36 -19.24
C ASP A 287 7.96 -13.63 -19.00
N GLY A 288 8.24 -12.57 -19.76
CA GLY A 288 9.53 -11.87 -19.70
C GLY A 288 9.60 -10.64 -20.61
N GLY A 289 10.61 -9.80 -20.41
CA GLY A 289 10.70 -8.47 -21.04
C GLY A 289 10.19 -7.36 -20.12
N GLU A 290 10.12 -6.13 -20.65
CA GLU A 290 9.95 -4.93 -19.82
C GLU A 290 8.96 -3.93 -20.44
N ILE A 291 7.93 -3.50 -19.68
CA ILE A 291 6.99 -2.45 -20.07
C ILE A 291 7.28 -1.23 -19.19
N ARG A 292 7.97 -0.20 -19.72
CA ARG A 292 8.48 0.88 -18.86
C ARG A 292 8.37 2.31 -19.37
N ALA A 293 8.18 3.25 -18.43
CA ALA A 293 8.11 4.68 -18.72
C ALA A 293 7.09 5.07 -19.82
N ASN A 294 6.06 4.24 -20.03
CA ASN A 294 4.94 4.57 -20.90
C ASN A 294 3.98 5.51 -20.16
N THR A 295 3.39 6.44 -20.89
CA THR A 295 2.59 7.52 -20.31
C THR A 295 1.18 7.53 -20.89
N VAL A 296 0.27 8.10 -20.13
CA VAL A 296 -1.05 8.48 -20.63
C VAL A 296 -1.23 9.97 -20.44
N THR A 297 -1.42 10.69 -21.55
CA THR A 297 -1.66 12.14 -21.59
C THR A 297 -3.05 12.40 -22.18
N ALA A 298 -4.09 12.32 -21.34
CA ALA A 298 -5.48 12.47 -21.77
C ALA A 298 -5.97 13.91 -21.60
N SER A 299 -6.96 14.31 -22.41
CA SER A 299 -7.51 15.67 -22.35
C SER A 299 -8.54 15.82 -21.23
N GLY A 300 -8.11 15.79 -19.97
CA GLY A 300 -8.95 16.15 -18.83
C GLY A 300 -8.83 15.31 -17.56
N GLY A 301 -7.73 14.60 -17.32
CA GLY A 301 -7.56 13.81 -16.08
C GLY A 301 -8.30 12.47 -16.10
N THR A 302 -8.56 11.92 -17.29
CA THR A 302 -9.28 10.65 -17.49
C THR A 302 -8.37 9.51 -17.94
N GLY A 303 -7.05 9.74 -17.98
CA GLY A 303 -6.08 8.78 -18.47
C GLY A 303 -5.91 7.54 -17.60
N THR A 304 -5.91 6.35 -18.20
CA THR A 304 -5.81 5.07 -17.47
C THR A 304 -4.94 4.02 -18.16
N GLY A 305 -4.27 3.17 -17.36
CA GLY A 305 -3.38 2.11 -17.83
C GLY A 305 -2.12 2.68 -18.45
N GLY A 306 -1.16 3.14 -17.64
CA GLY A 306 0.11 3.67 -18.11
C GLY A 306 0.93 2.61 -18.86
N GLY A 307 1.23 1.50 -18.18
CA GLY A 307 1.86 0.32 -18.77
C GLY A 307 0.86 -0.50 -19.59
N VAL A 308 -0.16 -1.06 -18.92
CA VAL A 308 -1.14 -1.99 -19.53
C VAL A 308 -2.57 -1.62 -19.13
N TYR A 309 -3.51 -1.68 -20.07
CA TYR A 309 -4.95 -1.69 -19.81
C TYR A 309 -5.58 -2.98 -20.35
N VAL A 310 -6.08 -3.81 -19.43
CA VAL A 310 -6.94 -4.98 -19.71
C VAL A 310 -8.41 -4.54 -19.72
N TYR A 311 -9.08 -4.67 -20.87
CA TYR A 311 -10.42 -4.15 -21.10
C TYR A 311 -11.39 -5.21 -21.64
N ALA A 312 -12.58 -5.32 -21.03
CA ALA A 312 -13.74 -6.10 -21.48
C ALA A 312 -13.46 -7.55 -21.95
N SER A 313 -13.76 -8.54 -21.11
CA SER A 313 -13.49 -9.98 -21.31
C SER A 313 -12.00 -10.37 -21.42
N SER A 314 -11.09 -9.40 -21.58
CA SER A 314 -9.67 -9.65 -21.81
C SER A 314 -8.94 -10.12 -20.55
N THR A 315 -7.81 -10.79 -20.72
CA THR A 315 -7.01 -11.37 -19.64
C THR A 315 -5.53 -11.03 -19.78
N LEU A 316 -4.88 -10.69 -18.67
CA LEU A 316 -3.43 -10.61 -18.53
C LEU A 316 -2.93 -11.71 -17.58
N THR A 317 -1.97 -12.50 -18.04
CA THR A 317 -1.24 -13.50 -17.24
C THR A 317 0.20 -13.05 -17.07
N MET A 318 0.61 -12.66 -15.87
CA MET A 318 1.97 -12.18 -15.58
C MET A 318 2.76 -13.24 -14.82
N ASN A 319 3.51 -14.07 -15.55
CA ASN A 319 4.42 -15.09 -14.99
C ASN A 319 5.82 -14.51 -14.71
N GLY A 320 6.19 -13.41 -15.36
CA GLY A 320 7.50 -12.79 -15.25
C GLY A 320 7.52 -11.35 -15.72
N GLY A 321 8.66 -10.90 -16.22
CA GLY A 321 8.86 -9.54 -16.73
C GLY A 321 8.84 -8.44 -15.67
N VAL A 322 8.88 -7.19 -16.15
CA VAL A 322 8.89 -5.96 -15.33
C VAL A 322 7.91 -4.93 -15.91
N ILE A 323 7.08 -4.32 -15.07
CA ILE A 323 6.24 -3.15 -15.41
C ILE A 323 6.70 -1.97 -14.54
N ALA A 324 7.47 -1.04 -15.11
CA ALA A 324 8.19 -0.03 -14.30
C ALA A 324 8.06 1.43 -14.76
N ASP A 325 8.04 2.37 -13.83
CA ASP A 325 8.07 3.83 -14.08
C ASP A 325 6.91 4.36 -14.98
N ASN A 326 5.85 3.58 -15.20
CA ASN A 326 4.74 3.99 -16.08
C ASN A 326 3.78 4.94 -15.35
N VAL A 327 3.17 5.86 -16.10
CA VAL A 327 2.35 6.95 -15.54
C VAL A 327 0.97 6.98 -16.16
N ALA A 328 -0.05 6.87 -15.31
CA ALA A 328 -1.44 7.19 -15.65
C ALA A 328 -1.88 8.47 -14.92
N GLU A 329 -2.86 9.19 -15.48
CA GLU A 329 -3.45 10.33 -14.79
C GLU A 329 -4.34 9.89 -13.63
N LYS A 330 -5.12 8.80 -13.82
CA LYS A 330 -6.18 8.40 -12.90
C LYS A 330 -6.03 6.98 -12.34
N TRP A 331 -6.17 5.94 -13.17
CA TRP A 331 -6.16 4.54 -12.70
C TRP A 331 -5.03 3.74 -13.35
N GLY A 332 -4.31 2.96 -12.54
CA GLY A 332 -3.40 1.93 -13.03
C GLY A 332 -2.17 2.50 -13.74
N GLY A 333 -1.19 2.96 -12.96
CA GLY A 333 0.10 3.41 -13.51
C GLY A 333 0.78 2.24 -14.23
N GLY A 334 0.95 1.12 -13.54
CA GLY A 334 1.41 -0.15 -14.11
C GLY A 334 0.32 -0.85 -14.91
N ILE A 335 -0.70 -1.37 -14.22
CA ILE A 335 -1.82 -2.14 -14.80
C ILE A 335 -3.17 -1.51 -14.43
N TYR A 336 -4.09 -1.38 -15.39
CA TYR A 336 -5.51 -1.14 -15.16
C TYR A 336 -6.37 -2.29 -15.69
N ALA A 337 -7.33 -2.77 -14.89
CA ALA A 337 -8.31 -3.79 -15.25
C ALA A 337 -9.73 -3.28 -15.02
N ALA A 338 -10.49 -3.08 -16.10
CA ALA A 338 -11.83 -2.51 -16.01
C ALA A 338 -12.69 -2.74 -17.26
N ILE A 339 -14.00 -2.54 -17.11
CA ILE A 339 -14.94 -2.34 -18.21
C ILE A 339 -15.53 -0.92 -18.16
N THR A 340 -15.97 -0.37 -19.30
CA THR A 340 -16.57 0.97 -19.39
C THR A 340 -17.97 0.96 -20.01
N SER A 341 -18.47 -0.19 -20.45
CA SER A 341 -19.75 -0.32 -21.15
C SER A 341 -20.76 -1.20 -20.39
N GLN A 342 -22.04 -0.84 -20.51
CA GLN A 342 -23.16 -1.32 -19.69
C GLN A 342 -23.69 -2.70 -20.11
N VAL A 343 -22.84 -3.74 -20.12
CA VAL A 343 -23.28 -5.12 -20.40
C VAL A 343 -23.72 -5.80 -19.09
N GLN A 344 -24.83 -5.30 -18.54
CA GLN A 344 -25.41 -5.79 -17.28
C GLN A 344 -25.74 -7.29 -17.35
N GLY A 345 -25.10 -8.09 -16.49
CA GLY A 345 -25.52 -9.47 -16.20
C GLY A 345 -24.85 -10.62 -16.94
N ASP A 346 -23.78 -10.41 -17.75
CA ASP A 346 -22.95 -11.52 -18.25
C ASP A 346 -21.55 -11.50 -17.61
N PRO A 347 -21.22 -12.42 -16.68
CA PRO A 347 -19.91 -12.48 -16.03
C PRO A 347 -18.76 -12.84 -16.99
N LYS A 348 -19.04 -13.18 -18.25
CA LYS A 348 -18.01 -13.28 -19.30
C LYS A 348 -17.39 -11.93 -19.69
N THR A 349 -17.89 -10.81 -19.19
CA THR A 349 -17.43 -9.45 -19.54
C THR A 349 -16.26 -8.96 -18.70
N ALA A 350 -15.88 -9.67 -17.63
CA ALA A 350 -14.86 -9.24 -16.69
C ALA A 350 -13.47 -9.05 -17.32
N ALA A 351 -12.70 -8.10 -16.81
CA ALA A 351 -11.27 -7.92 -17.12
C ALA A 351 -10.44 -8.61 -16.04
N ASN A 352 -9.59 -9.57 -16.42
CA ASN A 352 -8.89 -10.43 -15.46
C ASN A 352 -7.38 -10.18 -15.48
N VAL A 353 -6.77 -10.10 -14.28
CA VAL A 353 -5.31 -9.99 -14.11
C VAL A 353 -4.85 -11.08 -13.15
N PHE A 354 -3.94 -11.92 -13.62
CA PHE A 354 -3.28 -12.97 -12.84
C PHE A 354 -1.80 -12.64 -12.68
N ILE A 355 -1.30 -12.57 -11.45
CA ILE A 355 0.09 -12.24 -11.10
C ILE A 355 0.71 -13.43 -10.38
N HIS A 356 1.49 -14.20 -11.14
CA HIS A 356 2.24 -15.38 -10.67
C HIS A 356 3.72 -15.07 -10.45
N GLY A 357 4.23 -14.01 -11.09
CA GLY A 357 5.63 -13.61 -11.00
C GLY A 357 5.88 -12.19 -11.49
N GLY A 358 7.14 -11.90 -11.81
CA GLY A 358 7.56 -10.57 -12.28
C GLY A 358 7.57 -9.48 -11.20
N GLN A 359 7.74 -8.23 -11.64
CA GLN A 359 7.85 -7.05 -10.78
C GLN A 359 7.03 -5.87 -11.35
N ILE A 360 6.30 -5.16 -10.49
CA ILE A 360 5.54 -3.94 -10.84
C ILE A 360 6.05 -2.82 -9.93
N GLU A 361 6.86 -1.90 -10.45
CA GLU A 361 7.60 -0.94 -9.60
C GLU A 361 7.74 0.51 -10.10
N GLY A 362 7.72 1.47 -9.16
CA GLY A 362 7.90 2.90 -9.47
C GLY A 362 6.79 3.58 -10.28
N ASN A 363 5.70 2.86 -10.59
CA ASN A 363 4.59 3.40 -11.39
C ASN A 363 3.77 4.43 -10.60
N THR A 364 3.08 5.35 -11.30
CA THR A 364 2.37 6.49 -10.69
C THR A 364 0.94 6.66 -11.25
N ALA A 365 -0.03 6.97 -10.38
CA ALA A 365 -1.43 7.29 -10.73
C ALA A 365 -2.14 8.10 -9.63
N GLU A 366 -3.42 8.49 -9.81
CA GLU A 366 -4.29 8.93 -8.70
C GLU A 366 -4.67 7.74 -7.80
N TYR A 367 -5.00 6.60 -8.43
CA TYR A 367 -5.43 5.36 -7.77
C TYR A 367 -4.76 4.11 -8.37
N GLY A 368 -4.41 3.16 -7.50
CA GLY A 368 -3.90 1.84 -7.92
C GLY A 368 -2.63 1.97 -8.74
N ALA A 369 -1.61 2.64 -8.21
CA ALA A 369 -0.47 3.07 -9.01
C ALA A 369 0.34 1.90 -9.59
N GLY A 370 0.52 0.82 -8.82
CA GLY A 370 0.95 -0.47 -9.36
C GLY A 370 -0.17 -1.13 -10.18
N VAL A 371 -1.28 -1.47 -9.53
CA VAL A 371 -2.44 -2.15 -10.14
C VAL A 371 -3.75 -1.49 -9.71
N ALA A 372 -4.64 -1.23 -10.67
CA ALA A 372 -6.00 -0.75 -10.43
C ALA A 372 -7.05 -1.71 -11.00
N ALA A 373 -8.06 -2.05 -10.19
CA ALA A 373 -9.23 -2.83 -10.57
C ALA A 373 -10.52 -2.03 -10.32
N GLN A 374 -11.34 -1.86 -11.34
CA GLN A 374 -12.61 -1.12 -11.24
C GLN A 374 -13.72 -1.82 -12.05
N TYR A 375 -14.97 -1.61 -11.63
CA TYR A 375 -16.16 -2.20 -12.24
C TYR A 375 -16.18 -3.72 -12.09
N VAL A 376 -15.90 -4.45 -13.17
CA VAL A 376 -15.78 -5.92 -13.19
C VAL A 376 -14.33 -6.29 -13.55
N GLY A 377 -13.38 -5.65 -12.86
CA GLY A 377 -11.97 -6.00 -12.88
C GLY A 377 -11.67 -6.94 -11.72
N HIS A 378 -11.08 -8.12 -11.99
CA HIS A 378 -10.65 -9.06 -10.96
C HIS A 378 -9.11 -9.17 -10.97
N VAL A 379 -8.51 -9.20 -9.78
CA VAL A 379 -7.05 -9.32 -9.60
C VAL A 379 -6.77 -10.51 -8.69
N THR A 380 -5.99 -11.46 -9.21
CA THR A 380 -5.45 -12.59 -8.43
C THR A 380 -3.93 -12.52 -8.43
N MET A 381 -3.32 -12.57 -7.25
CA MET A 381 -1.88 -12.51 -7.04
C MET A 381 -1.47 -13.64 -6.11
N ASP A 382 -0.79 -14.66 -6.65
CA ASP A 382 -0.22 -15.78 -5.89
C ASP A 382 1.33 -15.74 -5.85
N GLY A 383 1.95 -14.86 -6.65
CA GLY A 383 3.38 -14.57 -6.63
C GLY A 383 3.69 -13.15 -7.11
N GLY A 384 4.92 -12.93 -7.57
CA GLY A 384 5.41 -11.61 -8.02
C GLY A 384 5.63 -10.59 -6.90
N VAL A 385 6.05 -9.38 -7.28
CA VAL A 385 6.28 -8.26 -6.35
C VAL A 385 5.72 -6.94 -6.90
N ILE A 386 4.95 -6.21 -6.09
CA ILE A 386 4.44 -4.87 -6.39
C ILE A 386 5.11 -3.89 -5.42
N ARG A 387 6.05 -3.06 -5.88
CA ARG A 387 6.86 -2.21 -4.97
C ARG A 387 7.10 -0.76 -5.36
N GLY A 388 7.19 0.13 -4.38
CA GLY A 388 7.61 1.53 -4.59
C GLY A 388 6.71 2.35 -5.52
N ASN A 389 5.49 1.88 -5.82
CA ASN A 389 4.53 2.59 -6.66
C ASN A 389 3.85 3.71 -5.84
N THR A 390 3.48 4.82 -6.48
CA THR A 390 3.00 6.04 -5.81
C THR A 390 1.63 6.49 -6.31
N ALA A 391 0.62 6.43 -5.46
CA ALA A 391 -0.74 6.94 -5.71
C ALA A 391 -0.96 8.31 -5.07
N SER A 392 -1.50 9.28 -5.80
CA SER A 392 -1.84 10.61 -5.23
C SER A 392 -3.15 10.64 -4.43
N TYR A 393 -3.86 9.51 -4.32
CA TYR A 393 -4.98 9.36 -3.38
C TYR A 393 -4.97 8.00 -2.68
N GLY A 394 -5.10 6.89 -3.41
CA GLY A 394 -5.35 5.59 -2.78
C GLY A 394 -4.89 4.35 -3.53
N GLY A 395 -4.38 3.36 -2.78
CA GLY A 395 -3.84 2.12 -3.33
C GLY A 395 -2.52 2.35 -4.05
N GLY A 396 -1.44 2.57 -3.29
CA GLY A 396 -0.10 2.71 -3.88
C GLY A 396 0.29 1.46 -4.67
N GLY A 397 0.22 0.29 -4.02
CA GLY A 397 0.39 -1.00 -4.67
C GLY A 397 -0.83 -1.41 -5.50
N ILE A 398 -1.97 -1.65 -4.84
CA ILE A 398 -3.23 -2.11 -5.46
C ILE A 398 -4.39 -1.20 -5.03
N ALA A 399 -5.26 -0.80 -5.96
CA ALA A 399 -6.61 -0.30 -5.66
C ALA A 399 -7.67 -1.23 -6.28
N ALA A 400 -8.67 -1.62 -5.49
CA ALA A 400 -9.83 -2.39 -5.95
C ALA A 400 -11.11 -1.67 -5.51
N VAL A 401 -11.90 -1.19 -6.49
CA VAL A 401 -12.97 -0.20 -6.24
C VAL A 401 -14.27 -0.59 -6.95
N GLY A 402 -15.32 -0.79 -6.15
CA GLY A 402 -16.68 -1.06 -6.61
C GLY A 402 -17.29 0.13 -7.34
N SER A 403 -18.36 -0.12 -8.11
CA SER A 403 -18.91 0.86 -9.06
C SER A 403 -20.41 0.75 -9.22
N TYR A 404 -21.08 1.86 -9.54
CA TYR A 404 -22.53 2.07 -9.56
C TYR A 404 -23.42 1.15 -10.45
N PHE A 405 -22.97 0.01 -10.98
CA PHE A 405 -23.71 -0.81 -11.96
C PHE A 405 -24.02 -2.25 -11.49
N GLU A 406 -25.33 -2.57 -11.43
CA GLU A 406 -25.95 -3.68 -10.69
C GLU A 406 -25.35 -5.09 -10.93
N ASP A 407 -25.35 -5.91 -9.88
CA ASP A 407 -25.00 -7.35 -9.80
C ASP A 407 -23.52 -7.79 -9.89
N HIS A 408 -22.53 -6.89 -10.00
CA HIS A 408 -21.11 -7.30 -10.11
C HIS A 408 -20.19 -6.62 -9.07
N GLY A 409 -19.32 -7.41 -8.43
CA GLY A 409 -18.35 -6.95 -7.45
C GLY A 409 -16.90 -6.98 -7.98
N VAL A 410 -16.00 -6.29 -7.30
CA VAL A 410 -14.56 -6.44 -7.50
C VAL A 410 -14.05 -7.50 -6.53
N ASP A 411 -13.43 -8.55 -7.07
CA ASP A 411 -12.75 -9.57 -6.28
C ASP A 411 -11.23 -9.34 -6.33
N LEU A 412 -10.62 -9.26 -5.15
CA LEU A 412 -9.17 -9.21 -4.97
C LEU A 412 -8.72 -10.43 -4.17
N ALA A 413 -7.89 -11.27 -4.78
CA ALA A 413 -7.31 -12.45 -4.14
C ALA A 413 -5.78 -12.32 -4.11
N VAL A 414 -5.21 -11.91 -2.97
CA VAL A 414 -3.75 -11.85 -2.76
C VAL A 414 -3.37 -13.04 -1.88
N THR A 415 -3.08 -14.18 -2.49
CA THR A 415 -2.78 -15.44 -1.79
C THR A 415 -1.29 -15.68 -1.55
N GLY A 416 -0.42 -14.93 -2.24
CA GLY A 416 1.04 -14.95 -2.11
C GLY A 416 1.68 -13.69 -2.71
N GLY A 417 3.01 -13.73 -2.88
CA GLY A 417 3.79 -12.59 -3.37
C GLY A 417 4.05 -11.50 -2.32
N GLU A 418 4.57 -10.35 -2.77
CA GLU A 418 5.03 -9.24 -1.94
C GLU A 418 4.44 -7.90 -2.45
N ILE A 419 3.90 -7.08 -1.55
CA ILE A 419 3.41 -5.72 -1.82
C ILE A 419 4.15 -4.78 -0.87
N SER A 420 5.22 -4.12 -1.34
CA SER A 420 6.19 -3.45 -0.45
C SER A 420 6.62 -2.03 -0.80
N GLY A 421 6.80 -1.18 0.21
CA GLY A 421 7.33 0.18 0.05
C GLY A 421 6.49 1.12 -0.83
N ASN A 422 5.23 0.77 -1.14
CA ASN A 422 4.33 1.59 -1.95
C ASN A 422 3.73 2.72 -1.11
N SER A 423 3.38 3.84 -1.75
CA SER A 423 2.84 5.02 -1.07
C SER A 423 1.51 5.45 -1.67
N ALA A 424 0.57 5.83 -0.82
CA ALA A 424 -0.63 6.60 -1.15
C ALA A 424 -0.65 7.91 -0.34
N GLU A 425 -1.34 8.95 -0.80
CA GLU A 425 -1.50 10.17 0.02
C GLU A 425 -2.55 10.00 1.12
N VAL A 426 -3.65 9.29 0.84
CA VAL A 426 -4.80 9.19 1.76
C VAL A 426 -5.01 7.76 2.25
N LEU A 427 -5.36 6.82 1.37
CA LEU A 427 -5.88 5.49 1.74
C LEU A 427 -5.03 4.34 1.18
N GLY A 428 -4.61 3.39 2.01
CA GLY A 428 -4.10 2.10 1.53
C GLY A 428 -2.75 2.23 0.80
N GLY A 429 -1.66 2.36 1.54
CA GLY A 429 -0.32 2.43 0.94
C GLY A 429 -0.01 1.20 0.09
N GLY A 430 -0.24 0.01 0.66
CA GLY A 430 -0.13 -1.27 -0.04
C GLY A 430 -1.39 -1.58 -0.85
N ILE A 431 -2.55 -1.73 -0.18
CA ILE A 431 -3.84 -2.05 -0.79
C ILE A 431 -4.92 -1.07 -0.32
N TRP A 432 -5.73 -0.56 -1.26
CA TRP A 432 -6.98 0.15 -0.96
C TRP A 432 -8.20 -0.56 -1.54
N LEU A 433 -9.26 -0.65 -0.74
CA LEU A 433 -10.55 -1.25 -1.07
C LEU A 433 -11.68 -0.23 -0.83
N ARG A 434 -12.59 -0.03 -1.80
CA ARG A 434 -13.81 0.79 -1.61
C ARG A 434 -15.07 0.13 -2.15
N GLY A 435 -15.99 -0.22 -1.24
CA GLY A 435 -17.37 -0.64 -1.57
C GLY A 435 -18.32 0.56 -1.68
N SER A 436 -19.56 0.32 -2.14
CA SER A 436 -20.69 1.28 -2.05
C SER A 436 -22.04 0.59 -2.31
N PHE A 437 -23.14 1.15 -1.78
CA PHE A 437 -24.60 0.94 -1.94
C PHE A 437 -25.23 -0.34 -2.53
N THR A 438 -24.61 -1.02 -3.50
CA THR A 438 -25.14 -2.23 -4.17
C THR A 438 -24.05 -3.27 -4.47
N TYR A 439 -22.78 -2.99 -4.17
CA TYR A 439 -21.62 -3.74 -4.66
C TYR A 439 -20.76 -4.30 -3.54
N ARG A 440 -20.70 -5.64 -3.45
CA ARG A 440 -19.71 -6.29 -2.59
C ARG A 440 -18.30 -6.13 -3.16
N ILE A 441 -17.34 -5.96 -2.26
CA ILE A 441 -15.94 -6.29 -2.52
C ILE A 441 -15.61 -7.52 -1.70
N THR A 442 -15.14 -8.57 -2.37
CA THR A 442 -14.52 -9.72 -1.70
C THR A 442 -13.02 -9.54 -1.74
N ALA A 443 -12.41 -9.33 -0.58
CA ALA A 443 -10.95 -9.25 -0.46
C ALA A 443 -10.42 -10.43 0.34
N THR A 444 -9.67 -11.32 -0.31
CA THR A 444 -9.04 -12.48 0.32
C THR A 444 -7.54 -12.29 0.39
N ILE A 445 -6.99 -12.24 1.61
CA ILE A 445 -5.55 -12.18 1.90
C ILE A 445 -5.11 -13.54 2.45
N GLY A 446 -4.18 -14.20 1.75
CA GLY A 446 -3.67 -15.52 2.11
C GLY A 446 -4.66 -16.68 1.93
N THR A 447 -4.16 -17.89 2.09
CA THR A 447 -4.92 -19.15 1.97
C THR A 447 -5.04 -19.83 3.34
N LEU A 448 -6.25 -20.24 3.72
CA LEU A 448 -6.51 -20.80 5.05
C LEU A 448 -5.76 -22.12 5.26
N GLY A 449 -4.97 -22.17 6.34
CA GLY A 449 -4.14 -23.33 6.68
C GLY A 449 -2.86 -23.47 5.84
N SER A 450 -2.42 -22.39 5.16
CA SER A 450 -1.16 -22.34 4.42
C SER A 450 -0.05 -21.68 5.24
N ASP A 451 1.08 -22.38 5.41
CA ASP A 451 2.29 -21.85 6.05
C ASP A 451 2.96 -20.73 5.24
N SER A 452 2.65 -20.62 3.95
CA SER A 452 3.01 -19.50 3.08
C SER A 452 1.79 -18.61 2.78
N GLY A 453 1.99 -17.30 2.84
CA GLY A 453 1.00 -16.29 2.46
C GLY A 453 1.71 -15.01 2.01
N PRO A 454 0.96 -13.96 1.64
CA PRO A 454 1.54 -12.72 1.12
C PRO A 454 2.26 -11.91 2.20
N LEU A 455 3.21 -11.07 1.77
CA LEU A 455 3.85 -10.05 2.60
C LEU A 455 3.40 -8.65 2.14
N ILE A 456 2.79 -7.88 3.04
CA ILE A 456 2.40 -6.48 2.81
C ILE A 456 3.20 -5.62 3.80
N SER A 457 4.25 -4.94 3.34
CA SER A 457 5.22 -4.29 4.24
C SER A 457 5.87 -3.00 3.76
N GLU A 458 6.33 -2.16 4.70
CA GLU A 458 6.99 -0.86 4.41
C GLU A 458 6.11 0.16 3.64
N ASN A 459 4.82 -0.12 3.44
CA ASN A 459 3.91 0.74 2.68
C ASN A 459 3.42 1.93 3.52
N ARG A 460 2.99 3.02 2.87
CA ARG A 460 2.71 4.31 3.52
C ARG A 460 1.42 5.01 3.06
N SER A 461 0.65 5.57 4.00
CA SER A 461 -0.53 6.40 3.73
C SER A 461 -0.90 7.32 4.92
N GLN A 462 -2.03 8.03 4.86
CA GLN A 462 -2.66 8.61 6.05
C GLN A 462 -3.45 7.57 6.85
N TYR A 463 -4.25 6.73 6.18
CA TYR A 463 -5.03 5.65 6.78
C TYR A 463 -4.73 4.31 6.11
N GLY A 464 -4.54 3.25 6.89
CA GLY A 464 -4.27 1.91 6.36
C GLY A 464 -2.94 1.84 5.63
N GLY A 465 -1.82 1.88 6.36
CA GLY A 465 -0.48 1.91 5.77
C GLY A 465 -0.25 0.70 4.86
N GLY A 466 -0.51 -0.49 5.39
CA GLY A 466 -0.57 -1.73 4.62
C GLY A 466 -1.86 -1.85 3.80
N VAL A 467 -3.01 -1.84 4.47
CA VAL A 467 -4.35 -2.05 3.87
C VAL A 467 -5.35 -1.02 4.41
N ALA A 468 -6.11 -0.38 3.53
CA ALA A 468 -7.28 0.42 3.89
C ALA A 468 -8.55 -0.13 3.24
N VAL A 469 -9.62 -0.26 4.04
CA VAL A 469 -10.96 -0.61 3.57
C VAL A 469 -11.91 0.53 3.87
N TYR A 470 -12.72 0.91 2.89
CA TYR A 470 -13.63 2.06 2.95
C TYR A 470 -15.04 1.66 2.47
N SER A 471 -16.08 2.10 3.19
CA SER A 471 -17.48 2.00 2.79
C SER A 471 -18.22 3.28 3.16
N ASP A 472 -18.75 3.99 2.17
CA ASP A 472 -19.62 5.17 2.35
C ASP A 472 -21.11 4.82 2.45
N ASP A 473 -21.41 3.55 2.75
CA ASP A 473 -22.76 2.99 2.82
C ASP A 473 -22.93 1.98 3.98
N ASP A 474 -24.18 1.85 4.42
CA ASP A 474 -24.66 1.04 5.53
C ASP A 474 -24.76 -0.48 5.27
N ALA A 475 -24.80 -0.92 4.00
CA ALA A 475 -25.27 -2.26 3.66
C ALA A 475 -24.26 -3.40 3.91
N ARG A 476 -23.12 -3.11 4.55
CA ARG A 476 -22.04 -4.05 4.92
C ARG A 476 -21.57 -4.92 3.76
N LEU A 477 -20.93 -4.25 2.82
CA LEU A 477 -20.62 -4.80 1.50
C LEU A 477 -19.14 -5.13 1.27
N ALA A 478 -18.22 -4.58 2.06
CA ALA A 478 -16.83 -5.01 2.03
C ALA A 478 -16.63 -6.22 2.96
N ASP A 479 -16.40 -7.40 2.37
CA ASP A 479 -15.99 -8.61 3.09
C ASP A 479 -14.45 -8.72 3.02
N LEU A 480 -13.74 -8.31 4.08
CA LEU A 480 -12.30 -8.56 4.19
C LEU A 480 -12.04 -9.88 4.92
N VAL A 481 -11.38 -10.83 4.25
CA VAL A 481 -11.00 -12.12 4.84
C VAL A 481 -9.48 -12.30 4.78
N MET A 482 -8.82 -12.23 5.93
CA MET A 482 -7.41 -12.62 6.07
C MET A 482 -7.33 -14.05 6.59
N ASN A 483 -6.64 -14.93 5.88
CA ASN A 483 -6.50 -16.35 6.22
C ASN A 483 -5.05 -16.78 6.50
N SER A 484 -4.06 -16.08 5.95
CA SER A 484 -2.63 -16.24 6.23
C SER A 484 -1.84 -15.03 5.71
N GLY A 485 -0.52 -15.03 5.87
CA GLY A 485 0.38 -13.96 5.43
C GLY A 485 0.80 -13.01 6.56
N THR A 486 1.42 -11.89 6.19
CA THR A 486 1.88 -10.86 7.13
C THR A 486 1.63 -9.45 6.61
N ILE A 487 1.07 -8.61 7.47
CA ILE A 487 0.97 -7.16 7.29
C ILE A 487 1.87 -6.52 8.36
N GLY A 488 3.07 -6.06 7.98
CA GLY A 488 4.12 -5.67 8.94
C GLY A 488 5.00 -4.51 8.46
N ALA A 489 5.62 -3.76 9.37
CA ALA A 489 6.50 -2.62 9.03
C ALA A 489 5.84 -1.46 8.24
N ASN A 490 4.51 -1.38 8.16
CA ASN A 490 3.81 -0.33 7.41
C ASN A 490 3.57 0.94 8.25
N PHE A 491 3.34 2.09 7.60
CA PHE A 491 3.14 3.38 8.26
C PHE A 491 1.84 4.06 7.83
N ALA A 492 0.99 4.40 8.79
CA ALA A 492 -0.13 5.33 8.62
C ALA A 492 0.16 6.64 9.38
N GLN A 493 -0.13 7.80 8.81
CA GLN A 493 0.02 9.07 9.55
C GLN A 493 -1.04 9.21 10.66
N LYS A 494 -2.27 8.74 10.41
CA LYS A 494 -3.42 8.88 11.30
C LYS A 494 -3.78 7.54 11.92
N GLU A 495 -4.30 6.60 11.15
CA GLU A 495 -4.95 5.40 11.71
C GLU A 495 -4.63 4.11 10.93
N GLY A 496 -4.44 3.00 11.63
CA GLY A 496 -4.32 1.67 11.03
C GLY A 496 -2.99 1.50 10.31
N GLY A 497 -1.90 1.32 11.05
CA GLY A 497 -0.57 1.15 10.45
C GLY A 497 -0.54 -0.07 9.53
N GLY A 498 -0.99 -1.22 10.04
CA GLY A 498 -1.26 -2.41 9.24
C GLY A 498 -2.57 -2.32 8.45
N LEU A 499 -3.70 -2.16 9.15
CA LEU A 499 -5.06 -2.22 8.61
C LEU A 499 -5.93 -1.06 9.15
N ALA A 500 -6.64 -0.35 8.26
CA ALA A 500 -7.71 0.58 8.62
C ALA A 500 -9.06 0.12 8.04
N LEU A 501 -10.11 0.16 8.86
CA LEU A 501 -11.51 -0.09 8.48
C LEU A 501 -12.33 1.20 8.67
N ILE A 502 -12.85 1.78 7.59
CA ILE A 502 -13.53 3.08 7.60
C ILE A 502 -14.96 2.95 7.04
N GLY A 503 -15.97 3.25 7.83
CA GLY A 503 -17.40 3.11 7.50
C GLY A 503 -18.06 1.95 8.25
N GLY A 504 -18.80 1.11 7.53
CA GLY A 504 -19.47 -0.09 8.05
C GLY A 504 -19.03 -1.37 7.32
N ILE A 505 -17.94 -1.97 7.78
CA ILE A 505 -17.25 -3.11 7.13
C ILE A 505 -17.32 -4.37 8.00
N ASP A 506 -17.55 -5.53 7.36
CA ASP A 506 -17.46 -6.85 8.02
C ASP A 506 -16.08 -7.49 7.68
N ALA A 507 -15.22 -7.66 8.69
CA ALA A 507 -13.85 -8.16 8.54
C ALA A 507 -13.59 -9.41 9.40
N ALA A 508 -12.95 -10.43 8.82
CA ALA A 508 -12.67 -11.71 9.48
C ALA A 508 -11.20 -12.16 9.30
N LEU A 509 -10.43 -12.08 10.37
CA LEU A 509 -8.99 -12.29 10.46
C LEU A 509 -8.68 -13.65 11.13
N LYS A 510 -8.58 -14.68 10.30
CA LYS A 510 -8.60 -16.12 10.65
C LYS A 510 -7.22 -16.77 10.67
N GLY A 511 -6.15 -16.02 10.37
CA GLY A 511 -4.80 -16.55 10.27
C GLY A 511 -3.77 -15.52 9.82
N GLY A 512 -2.52 -15.70 10.26
CA GLY A 512 -1.38 -14.84 9.90
C GLY A 512 -0.99 -13.84 11.00
N LEU A 513 -0.27 -12.79 10.61
CA LEU A 513 0.30 -11.77 11.49
C LEU A 513 -0.05 -10.37 10.98
N ILE A 514 -0.59 -9.51 11.84
CA ILE A 514 -0.57 -8.05 11.64
C ILE A 514 0.41 -7.50 12.67
N GLY A 515 1.67 -7.35 12.25
CA GLY A 515 2.76 -7.17 13.19
C GLY A 515 4.16 -7.23 12.61
N GLY A 516 5.14 -7.02 13.49
CA GLY A 516 6.53 -6.80 13.09
C GLY A 516 7.34 -8.04 12.78
N LEU A 517 7.75 -8.22 11.51
CA LEU A 517 8.87 -9.10 11.14
C LEU A 517 10.19 -8.30 11.07
N GLY A 518 10.53 -7.64 12.19
CA GLY A 518 11.76 -6.85 12.36
C GLY A 518 11.55 -5.32 12.43
N ALA A 519 10.36 -4.83 12.08
CA ALA A 519 9.92 -3.46 12.36
C ALA A 519 8.39 -3.40 12.54
N ALA A 520 7.93 -2.57 13.48
CA ALA A 520 6.52 -2.41 13.83
C ALA A 520 5.69 -1.82 12.68
N ASN A 521 4.40 -2.17 12.59
CA ASN A 521 3.45 -1.24 11.94
C ASN A 521 3.25 -0.03 12.87
N VAL A 522 3.18 1.18 12.30
CA VAL A 522 3.19 2.44 13.05
C VAL A 522 2.03 3.34 12.61
N ALA A 523 1.30 3.91 13.58
CA ALA A 523 0.20 4.85 13.37
C ALA A 523 0.08 5.91 14.48
N GLY A 524 -0.82 6.89 14.32
CA GLY A 524 -1.32 7.70 15.44
C GLY A 524 -2.31 6.93 16.30
N HIS A 525 -3.16 6.11 15.67
CA HIS A 525 -4.08 5.18 16.32
C HIS A 525 -4.09 3.82 15.63
N GLY A 526 -4.16 2.73 16.40
CA GLY A 526 -4.25 1.38 15.84
C GLY A 526 -3.01 1.02 15.03
N GLY A 527 -1.86 0.85 15.70
CA GLY A 527 -0.60 0.51 15.02
C GLY A 527 -0.76 -0.72 14.14
N GLY A 528 -1.41 -1.77 14.66
CA GLY A 528 -1.83 -2.93 13.89
C GLY A 528 -3.14 -2.68 13.12
N ILE A 529 -4.25 -2.49 13.85
CA ILE A 529 -5.61 -2.30 13.30
C ILE A 529 -6.25 -1.03 13.87
N ALA A 530 -6.90 -0.22 13.04
CA ALA A 530 -7.84 0.81 13.48
C ALA A 530 -9.22 0.67 12.83
N THR A 531 -10.27 1.05 13.55
CA THR A 531 -11.63 1.21 13.02
C THR A 531 -12.13 2.65 13.18
N ARG A 532 -12.91 3.14 12.21
CA ARG A 532 -13.52 4.48 12.17
C ARG A 532 -14.92 4.37 11.55
N GLY A 533 -15.97 4.73 12.29
CA GLY A 533 -17.28 4.99 11.67
C GLY A 533 -17.30 6.33 10.91
N LEU A 534 -18.21 6.49 9.96
CA LEU A 534 -18.40 7.73 9.19
C LEU A 534 -19.70 8.45 9.62
N PRO A 535 -19.79 9.80 9.58
CA PRO A 535 -20.98 10.53 10.02
C PRO A 535 -22.28 10.20 9.24
N ASN A 536 -22.12 9.68 8.02
CA ASN A 536 -23.20 9.33 7.10
C ASN A 536 -23.47 7.81 7.04
N VAL A 537 -22.91 7.02 7.96
CA VAL A 537 -23.04 5.55 8.02
C VAL A 537 -23.42 5.11 9.45
N ASP A 538 -24.66 4.66 9.63
CA ASP A 538 -25.22 4.12 10.89
C ASP A 538 -24.67 2.69 11.19
N SER A 539 -24.24 1.95 10.17
CA SER A 539 -23.73 0.59 10.30
C SER A 539 -22.31 0.57 10.89
N PRO A 540 -22.09 -0.09 12.05
CA PRO A 540 -20.76 -0.19 12.65
C PRO A 540 -19.86 -1.17 11.88
N ASN A 541 -18.55 -1.02 12.01
CA ASN A 541 -17.58 -2.05 11.64
C ASN A 541 -17.74 -3.27 12.56
N ILE A 542 -17.60 -4.48 12.00
CA ILE A 542 -17.57 -5.74 12.73
C ILE A 542 -16.29 -6.49 12.41
N LEU A 543 -15.55 -6.85 13.45
CA LEU A 543 -14.23 -7.47 13.34
C LEU A 543 -14.18 -8.79 14.12
N ASP A 544 -13.91 -9.90 13.43
CA ASP A 544 -13.72 -11.24 14.01
C ASP A 544 -12.23 -11.61 13.89
N VAL A 545 -11.52 -11.79 15.00
CA VAL A 545 -10.07 -12.10 15.02
C VAL A 545 -9.84 -13.45 15.70
N SER A 546 -10.14 -14.51 14.94
CA SER A 546 -10.16 -15.91 15.37
C SER A 546 -8.93 -16.75 14.99
N GLY A 547 -7.92 -16.15 14.34
CA GLY A 547 -6.60 -16.80 14.20
C GLY A 547 -5.42 -15.90 13.80
N THR A 548 -5.60 -14.59 13.71
CA THR A 548 -4.55 -13.64 13.31
C THR A 548 -3.91 -12.98 14.53
N ASN A 549 -2.61 -13.15 14.72
CA ASN A 549 -1.88 -12.52 15.82
C ASN A 549 -1.63 -11.03 15.50
N ILE A 550 -1.84 -10.16 16.47
CA ILE A 550 -1.62 -8.71 16.38
C ILE A 550 -0.43 -8.36 17.27
N ALA A 551 0.78 -8.28 16.71
CA ALA A 551 1.99 -8.24 17.51
C ALA A 551 3.03 -7.18 17.12
N ASP A 552 3.79 -6.68 18.09
CA ASP A 552 4.90 -5.75 17.87
C ASP A 552 4.50 -4.47 17.08
N ASN A 553 3.28 -3.95 17.28
CA ASN A 553 2.79 -2.73 16.62
C ASN A 553 2.93 -1.48 17.52
N SER A 554 2.82 -0.27 16.94
CA SER A 554 2.97 0.99 17.68
C SER A 554 1.99 2.11 17.29
N ALA A 555 1.29 2.66 18.29
CA ALA A 555 0.53 3.91 18.20
C ALA A 555 1.35 5.06 18.80
N SER A 556 2.24 5.63 17.97
CA SER A 556 3.33 6.52 18.39
C SER A 556 3.63 7.71 17.46
N VAL A 557 2.88 7.89 16.36
CA VAL A 557 3.02 9.07 15.49
C VAL A 557 2.58 10.34 16.23
N GLU A 558 3.44 11.37 16.21
CA GLU A 558 3.09 12.73 16.62
C GLU A 558 2.57 13.52 15.41
N SER A 559 1.57 14.38 15.63
CA SER A 559 1.19 15.44 14.70
C SER A 559 2.13 16.64 14.81
N ASP A 560 2.47 17.27 13.67
CA ASP A 560 3.11 18.61 13.64
C ASP A 560 2.12 19.74 14.03
N GLN A 561 0.88 19.40 14.39
CA GLN A 561 -0.14 20.27 15.00
C GLN A 561 -0.37 19.80 16.44
N ASP A 562 -0.73 20.71 17.36
CA ASP A 562 -1.08 20.40 18.75
C ASP A 562 -2.49 19.76 18.88
N ASP A 563 -2.79 18.74 18.06
CA ASP A 563 -4.08 18.04 18.02
C ASP A 563 -4.10 16.84 18.98
N ASP A 564 -4.90 16.93 20.04
CA ASP A 564 -5.26 15.78 20.91
C ASP A 564 -6.03 14.67 20.14
N GLU A 565 -6.36 14.86 18.85
CA GLU A 565 -6.97 13.84 17.98
C GLU A 565 -6.01 12.74 17.52
N LEU A 566 -4.68 12.93 17.54
CA LEU A 566 -3.69 11.86 17.28
C LEU A 566 -3.02 11.38 18.57
N ALA A 567 -3.83 11.17 19.60
CA ALA A 567 -3.40 10.86 20.96
C ALA A 567 -2.74 9.48 21.16
N GLY A 568 -2.18 8.79 20.16
CA GLY A 568 -1.32 7.62 20.37
C GLY A 568 -1.99 6.48 21.14
N LYS A 569 -3.17 6.05 20.69
CA LYS A 569 -4.03 5.07 21.37
C LYS A 569 -4.19 3.77 20.58
N GLY A 570 -4.29 2.65 21.26
CA GLY A 570 -4.49 1.34 20.63
C GLY A 570 -3.23 0.90 19.89
N GLY A 571 -2.19 0.49 20.60
CA GLY A 571 -0.91 0.12 20.00
C GLY A 571 -1.05 -1.04 19.01
N GLY A 572 -1.75 -2.09 19.43
CA GLY A 572 -2.19 -3.17 18.56
C GLY A 572 -3.47 -2.81 17.82
N ILE A 573 -4.52 -2.43 18.55
CA ILE A 573 -5.88 -2.26 18.03
C ILE A 573 -6.53 -0.99 18.59
N TYR A 574 -7.14 -0.18 17.72
CA TYR A 574 -7.99 0.96 18.08
C TYR A 574 -9.41 0.74 17.56
N LEU A 575 -10.37 0.56 18.47
CA LEU A 575 -11.80 0.46 18.16
C LEU A 575 -12.50 1.79 18.48
N SER A 576 -13.20 2.34 17.49
CA SER A 576 -13.97 3.59 17.66
C SER A 576 -15.43 3.46 17.22
N SER A 577 -16.19 4.57 17.23
CA SER A 577 -17.61 4.61 16.86
C SER A 577 -18.43 3.50 17.56
N SER A 578 -19.44 2.90 16.92
CA SER A 578 -20.25 1.81 17.52
C SER A 578 -19.71 0.40 17.19
N ASP A 579 -18.41 0.32 16.87
CA ASP A 579 -17.77 -0.83 16.23
C ASP A 579 -17.61 -2.01 17.18
N ARG A 580 -17.57 -3.23 16.63
CA ARG A 580 -17.72 -4.46 17.41
C ARG A 580 -16.66 -5.48 17.09
N MET A 581 -15.92 -5.91 18.09
CA MET A 581 -14.84 -6.88 17.95
C MET A 581 -15.14 -8.18 18.69
N ARG A 582 -14.89 -9.32 18.03
CA ARG A 582 -14.65 -10.63 18.63
C ARG A 582 -13.18 -10.99 18.53
N LEU A 583 -12.59 -11.49 19.62
CA LEU A 583 -11.16 -11.81 19.69
C LEU A 583 -10.91 -13.17 20.36
N GLU A 584 -10.28 -14.10 19.64
CA GLU A 584 -9.73 -15.37 20.17
C GLU A 584 -8.19 -15.44 20.05
N SER A 585 -7.58 -14.50 19.31
CA SER A 585 -6.16 -14.50 18.96
C SER A 585 -5.27 -13.79 19.99
N ALA A 586 -3.95 -13.76 19.74
CA ALA A 586 -3.00 -13.03 20.58
C ALA A 586 -2.85 -11.56 20.15
N VAL A 587 -2.78 -10.66 21.13
CA VAL A 587 -2.44 -9.25 21.03
C VAL A 587 -1.25 -9.00 21.97
N THR A 588 -0.03 -8.89 21.43
CA THR A 588 1.20 -8.94 22.25
C THR A 588 2.37 -8.10 21.74
N GLY A 589 3.22 -7.56 22.62
CA GLY A 589 4.37 -6.72 22.22
C GLY A 589 3.98 -5.33 21.69
N ASN A 590 2.71 -4.94 21.78
CA ASN A 590 2.23 -3.69 21.18
C ASN A 590 2.41 -2.49 22.11
N SER A 591 2.63 -1.30 21.54
CA SER A 591 2.95 -0.07 22.27
C SER A 591 2.03 1.10 21.93
N ALA A 592 1.53 1.81 22.93
CA ALA A 592 0.72 3.04 22.77
C ALA A 592 1.34 4.19 23.57
N ARG A 593 1.50 5.36 22.95
CA ARG A 593 2.02 6.57 23.62
C ARG A 593 1.17 6.98 24.82
N ASN A 594 -0.14 6.78 24.74
CA ASN A 594 -1.08 7.09 25.81
C ASN A 594 -1.83 5.82 26.26
N ASP A 595 -2.92 5.48 25.59
CA ASP A 595 -3.97 4.65 26.17
C ASP A 595 -4.22 3.37 25.35
N GLY A 596 -4.32 2.21 26.00
CA GLY A 596 -4.57 0.93 25.31
C GLY A 596 -3.35 0.43 24.56
N GLY A 597 -2.35 -0.10 25.27
CA GLY A 597 -1.11 -0.62 24.66
C GLY A 597 -1.40 -1.75 23.68
N GLY A 598 -2.17 -2.75 24.12
CA GLY A 598 -2.73 -3.78 23.26
C GLY A 598 -3.95 -3.25 22.49
N ILE A 599 -5.00 -2.88 23.22
CA ILE A 599 -6.31 -2.51 22.66
C ILE A 599 -6.85 -1.23 23.31
N TYR A 600 -7.35 -0.29 22.49
CA TYR A 600 -8.21 0.81 22.94
C TYR A 600 -9.64 0.60 22.44
N VAL A 601 -10.63 0.83 23.32
CA VAL A 601 -12.06 0.72 23.03
C VAL A 601 -12.76 2.04 23.37
N SER A 602 -13.41 2.68 22.40
CA SER A 602 -14.25 3.87 22.66
C SER A 602 -15.49 3.53 23.49
N GLN A 603 -16.13 4.54 24.09
CA GLN A 603 -17.32 4.40 24.93
C GLN A 603 -18.48 3.66 24.22
N THR A 604 -18.60 3.83 22.90
CA THR A 604 -19.67 3.22 22.09
C THR A 604 -19.25 1.93 21.38
N ALA A 605 -17.96 1.63 21.28
CA ALA A 605 -17.44 0.42 20.67
C ALA A 605 -17.44 -0.75 21.68
N THR A 606 -17.62 -1.99 21.22
CA THR A 606 -17.71 -3.17 22.10
C THR A 606 -16.67 -4.23 21.79
N LEU A 607 -16.01 -4.76 22.82
CA LEU A 607 -15.04 -5.86 22.72
C LEU A 607 -15.55 -7.11 23.46
N GLU A 608 -15.62 -8.24 22.76
CA GLU A 608 -15.93 -9.56 23.30
C GLU A 608 -14.74 -10.50 23.05
N THR A 609 -13.96 -10.85 24.09
CA THR A 609 -12.98 -11.94 23.95
C THR A 609 -13.66 -13.29 24.13
N ILE A 610 -13.36 -14.22 23.23
CA ILE A 610 -13.87 -15.59 23.23
C ILE A 610 -12.67 -16.55 23.33
N GLY A 611 -12.86 -17.66 24.05
CA GLY A 611 -11.80 -18.66 24.18
C GLY A 611 -10.48 -18.11 24.76
N GLY A 612 -9.37 -18.70 24.31
CA GLY A 612 -8.04 -18.55 24.88
C GLY A 612 -7.26 -17.31 24.44
N ALA A 613 -7.94 -16.18 24.16
CA ALA A 613 -7.31 -14.93 23.74
C ALA A 613 -6.18 -14.50 24.68
N GLN A 614 -5.09 -13.97 24.13
CA GLN A 614 -3.89 -13.58 24.89
C GLN A 614 -3.67 -12.08 24.73
N ILE A 615 -3.59 -11.36 25.83
CA ILE A 615 -3.35 -9.91 25.86
C ILE A 615 -2.14 -9.71 26.78
N THR A 616 -0.95 -9.77 26.19
CA THR A 616 0.30 -10.01 26.93
C THR A 616 1.46 -9.12 26.48
N ASP A 617 2.33 -8.66 27.38
CA ASP A 617 3.53 -7.87 27.04
C ASP A 617 3.22 -6.61 26.19
N ASN A 618 2.11 -5.91 26.48
CA ASN A 618 1.76 -4.66 25.80
C ASN A 618 2.01 -3.44 26.72
N GLU A 619 2.47 -2.31 26.16
CA GLU A 619 2.88 -1.10 26.89
C GLU A 619 1.99 0.12 26.57
N ALA A 620 1.47 0.79 27.59
CA ALA A 620 0.74 2.05 27.49
C ALA A 620 1.47 3.17 28.26
N GLY A 621 1.74 4.31 27.63
CA GLY A 621 2.39 5.46 28.28
C GLY A 621 1.53 6.18 29.32
N LYS A 622 0.23 5.87 29.40
CA LYS A 622 -0.71 6.29 30.45
C LYS A 622 -1.43 5.07 31.05
N ASP A 623 -2.54 4.65 30.44
CA ASP A 623 -3.54 3.79 31.08
C ASP A 623 -3.97 2.62 30.19
N GLY A 624 -4.25 1.47 30.80
CA GLY A 624 -4.66 0.25 30.11
C GLY A 624 -3.56 -0.35 29.23
N GLY A 625 -2.52 -0.93 29.83
CA GLY A 625 -1.44 -1.59 29.10
C GLY A 625 -1.95 -2.68 28.14
N GLY A 626 -2.76 -3.61 28.65
CA GLY A 626 -3.48 -4.60 27.84
C GLY A 626 -4.67 -3.98 27.10
N ILE A 627 -5.66 -3.47 27.84
CA ILE A 627 -6.89 -2.85 27.32
C ILE A 627 -7.17 -1.51 28.02
N TYR A 628 -7.52 -0.49 27.25
CA TYR A 628 -8.22 0.70 27.74
C TYR A 628 -9.66 0.73 27.21
N THR A 629 -10.64 1.00 28.08
CA THR A 629 -12.00 1.39 27.67
C THR A 629 -12.36 2.80 28.12
N ALA A 630 -13.00 3.55 27.21
CA ALA A 630 -13.58 4.88 27.48
C ALA A 630 -15.05 4.83 27.97
N ASP A 631 -15.60 3.64 28.23
CA ASP A 631 -16.90 3.43 28.91
C ASP A 631 -16.78 3.50 30.45
N PHE A 632 -15.60 3.89 30.93
CA PHE A 632 -15.29 4.14 32.33
C PHE A 632 -15.35 5.65 32.61
N ASP A 633 -16.22 6.09 33.53
CA ASP A 633 -16.59 7.51 33.65
C ASP A 633 -15.79 8.25 34.75
N THR A 634 -15.67 7.69 35.97
CA THR A 634 -14.93 8.35 37.08
C THR A 634 -14.30 7.39 38.10
N TYR A 635 -13.18 7.81 38.70
CA TYR A 635 -12.36 7.02 39.63
C TYR A 635 -12.82 6.96 41.10
N GLU A 636 -13.89 7.66 41.49
CA GLU A 636 -14.34 7.70 42.91
C GLU A 636 -15.60 6.86 43.19
N ASP A 637 -16.52 6.71 42.22
CA ASP A 637 -17.81 6.02 42.39
C ASP A 637 -18.03 4.97 41.27
N LEU A 638 -17.36 3.81 41.37
CA LEU A 638 -17.57 2.67 40.44
C LEU A 638 -19.03 2.19 40.44
N THR A 639 -19.60 1.99 39.25
CA THR A 639 -20.99 1.57 39.06
C THR A 639 -21.11 0.31 38.19
N PRO A 640 -22.31 -0.33 38.15
CA PRO A 640 -22.62 -1.35 37.14
C PRO A 640 -22.80 -0.82 35.71
N ALA A 641 -22.57 0.47 35.44
CA ALA A 641 -22.53 1.03 34.09
C ALA A 641 -21.11 0.98 33.49
N ASP A 642 -20.09 1.15 34.32
CA ASP A 642 -18.69 1.10 33.88
C ASP A 642 -18.34 -0.28 33.30
N TYR A 643 -17.53 -0.28 32.24
CA TYR A 643 -17.07 -1.47 31.49
C TYR A 643 -18.20 -2.31 30.84
N GLN A 644 -19.42 -1.80 30.66
CA GLN A 644 -20.49 -2.53 29.97
C GLN A 644 -20.14 -2.84 28.50
N ASN A 645 -19.30 -2.01 27.88
CA ASN A 645 -18.81 -2.23 26.52
C ASN A 645 -17.75 -3.36 26.39
N LEU A 646 -17.27 -3.92 27.52
CA LEU A 646 -16.24 -4.95 27.56
C LEU A 646 -16.79 -6.27 28.10
N THR A 647 -16.45 -7.38 27.44
CA THR A 647 -16.70 -8.74 27.92
C THR A 647 -15.47 -9.60 27.66
N THR A 648 -14.94 -10.26 28.68
CA THR A 648 -13.75 -11.12 28.56
C THR A 648 -14.01 -12.54 29.07
N SER A 649 -13.42 -13.52 28.39
CA SER A 649 -13.61 -14.95 28.70
C SER A 649 -12.83 -15.41 29.94
N ASP A 650 -13.35 -16.42 30.65
CA ASP A 650 -12.62 -17.10 31.74
C ASP A 650 -11.37 -17.89 31.27
N GLN A 651 -11.13 -17.94 29.96
CA GLN A 651 -9.89 -18.45 29.35
C GLN A 651 -8.97 -17.34 28.80
N THR A 652 -9.33 -16.06 28.90
CA THR A 652 -8.49 -14.94 28.39
C THR A 652 -7.29 -14.70 29.30
N VAL A 653 -6.09 -14.74 28.73
CA VAL A 653 -4.82 -14.61 29.45
C VAL A 653 -4.34 -13.17 29.42
N PHE A 654 -4.06 -12.62 30.60
CA PHE A 654 -3.39 -11.34 30.78
C PHE A 654 -2.04 -11.56 31.47
N ALA A 655 -0.94 -11.06 30.90
CA ALA A 655 0.39 -11.21 31.50
C ALA A 655 1.36 -10.12 31.04
N ASP A 656 2.22 -9.66 31.95
CA ASP A 656 3.40 -8.82 31.65
C ASP A 656 3.10 -7.48 30.92
N ASN A 657 1.82 -7.05 30.88
CA ASN A 657 1.43 -5.75 30.35
C ASN A 657 1.93 -4.61 31.27
N GLN A 658 2.13 -3.42 30.69
CA GLN A 658 2.76 -2.27 31.33
C GLN A 658 1.94 -1.00 31.09
N ALA A 659 1.79 -0.17 32.12
CA ALA A 659 1.14 1.14 32.08
C ALA A 659 1.89 2.13 32.98
N SER A 660 1.56 3.43 32.92
CA SER A 660 2.26 4.48 33.68
C SER A 660 2.27 4.25 35.20
N GLN A 661 1.22 3.63 35.73
CA GLN A 661 1.13 3.17 37.11
C GLN A 661 0.14 2.02 37.22
N GLY A 662 0.46 0.99 38.02
CA GLY A 662 -0.44 -0.12 38.34
C GLY A 662 -1.07 -0.01 39.73
N TYR A 663 -2.30 -0.52 39.87
CA TYR A 663 -3.14 -0.40 41.07
C TYR A 663 -3.64 -1.75 41.58
N LEU A 664 -4.06 -1.80 42.85
CA LEU A 664 -4.79 -2.92 43.44
C LEU A 664 -6.24 -2.89 42.94
N PRO A 665 -6.81 -4.00 42.45
CA PRO A 665 -8.19 -4.05 41.99
C PRO A 665 -9.23 -3.63 43.04
N PRO A 666 -10.40 -3.12 42.61
CA PRO A 666 -11.45 -2.68 43.53
C PRO A 666 -12.01 -3.85 44.36
N GLU A 667 -12.45 -3.58 45.60
CA GLU A 667 -13.01 -4.64 46.47
C GLU A 667 -14.24 -5.34 45.87
N ILE A 668 -14.96 -4.66 44.96
CA ILE A 668 -16.12 -5.15 44.21
C ILE A 668 -15.75 -5.79 42.85
N ALA A 669 -14.47 -6.01 42.54
CA ALA A 669 -14.02 -6.57 41.25
C ALA A 669 -14.64 -7.96 40.92
N ALA A 670 -15.15 -8.68 41.93
CA ALA A 670 -15.85 -9.95 41.76
C ALA A 670 -17.32 -9.82 41.30
N ASP A 671 -17.90 -8.62 41.38
CA ASP A 671 -19.28 -8.34 40.94
C ASP A 671 -19.34 -7.98 39.43
N TYR A 672 -18.21 -7.64 38.80
CA TYR A 672 -18.07 -7.41 37.35
C TYR A 672 -18.02 -8.74 36.57
N LEU A 673 -19.15 -9.44 36.54
CA LEU A 673 -19.29 -10.78 35.95
C LEU A 673 -19.01 -10.86 34.43
N ASN A 674 -18.87 -9.72 33.75
CA ASN A 674 -18.44 -9.60 32.36
C ASN A 674 -16.91 -9.71 32.18
N ILE A 675 -16.11 -9.53 33.24
CA ILE A 675 -14.65 -9.49 33.16
C ILE A 675 -14.04 -10.83 33.64
N GLY A 676 -14.08 -11.83 32.76
CA GLY A 676 -13.39 -13.11 32.96
C GLY A 676 -11.89 -13.04 32.68
N TYR A 677 -11.12 -13.95 33.29
CA TYR A 677 -9.68 -14.11 33.05
C TYR A 677 -9.22 -15.53 33.40
N ALA A 678 -8.16 -16.00 32.72
CA ALA A 678 -7.57 -17.31 32.94
C ALA A 678 -6.77 -17.38 34.25
N SER A 679 -6.76 -18.57 34.86
CA SER A 679 -5.92 -18.87 36.04
C SER A 679 -4.41 -18.92 35.75
N THR A 680 -4.01 -18.81 34.48
CA THR A 680 -2.62 -18.65 34.03
C THR A 680 -2.19 -17.19 33.85
N SER A 681 -3.08 -16.22 34.10
CA SER A 681 -2.75 -14.79 34.03
C SER A 681 -1.80 -14.37 35.16
N SER A 682 -0.90 -13.42 34.89
CA SER A 682 0.18 -13.04 35.82
C SER A 682 0.51 -11.55 35.81
N GLY A 683 0.32 -10.91 36.97
CA GLY A 683 0.73 -9.53 37.23
C GLY A 683 2.02 -9.45 38.06
N PRO A 684 2.66 -8.27 38.16
CA PRO A 684 4.04 -8.09 38.62
C PRO A 684 4.32 -8.47 40.09
N SER A 685 3.29 -8.74 40.89
CA SER A 685 3.39 -9.18 42.29
C SER A 685 3.14 -10.69 42.49
N GLY A 686 2.93 -11.47 41.42
CA GLY A 686 2.79 -12.93 41.45
C GLY A 686 1.48 -13.47 42.06
N SER A 687 0.56 -12.60 42.50
CA SER A 687 -0.76 -12.96 43.02
C SER A 687 -1.85 -12.29 42.19
N TYR A 688 -2.13 -12.85 41.01
CA TYR A 688 -3.17 -12.34 40.13
C TYR A 688 -4.56 -12.47 40.77
N SER A 689 -5.30 -11.36 40.81
CA SER A 689 -6.59 -11.28 41.53
C SER A 689 -7.72 -10.65 40.69
N ASN A 690 -7.39 -9.75 39.76
CA ASN A 690 -8.28 -9.25 38.71
C ASN A 690 -7.47 -8.43 37.67
N PRO A 691 -7.88 -8.36 36.39
CA PRO A 691 -7.28 -7.46 35.39
C PRO A 691 -7.53 -5.95 35.62
N LEU A 692 -8.51 -5.54 36.43
CA LEU A 692 -8.79 -4.13 36.75
C LEU A 692 -7.67 -3.55 37.64
N ASN A 693 -6.52 -3.25 37.04
CA ASN A 693 -5.27 -2.90 37.73
C ASN A 693 -4.41 -1.86 36.96
N ASN A 694 -4.94 -1.32 35.86
CA ASN A 694 -4.34 -0.44 34.86
C ASN A 694 -3.24 -1.02 33.98
N LEU A 695 -2.50 -2.02 34.44
CA LEU A 695 -1.53 -2.75 33.62
C LEU A 695 -2.29 -3.61 32.59
N ASP A 696 -3.31 -4.35 33.02
CA ASP A 696 -4.08 -5.25 32.16
C ASP A 696 -5.36 -4.59 31.61
N ILE A 697 -6.20 -3.99 32.46
CA ILE A 697 -7.36 -3.16 32.09
C ILE A 697 -7.33 -1.85 32.88
N ASN A 698 -7.61 -0.71 32.23
CA ASN A 698 -7.59 0.63 32.84
C ASN A 698 -8.45 0.75 34.11
N TYR A 699 -7.82 1.12 35.23
CA TYR A 699 -8.48 1.36 36.53
C TYR A 699 -7.53 2.10 37.49
N VAL A 700 -7.92 3.24 38.06
CA VAL A 700 -7.16 3.91 39.13
C VAL A 700 -7.78 3.59 40.49
N GLY A 701 -6.93 3.25 41.45
CA GLY A 701 -7.32 2.93 42.82
C GLY A 701 -6.15 3.08 43.79
N PRO A 702 -6.07 2.27 44.86
CA PRO A 702 -4.87 2.20 45.69
C PRO A 702 -3.70 1.63 44.87
N THR A 703 -2.57 2.33 44.82
CA THR A 703 -1.34 1.90 44.11
C THR A 703 -0.90 0.48 44.49
N LEU A 704 -0.35 -0.30 43.55
CA LEU A 704 0.26 -1.60 43.84
C LEU A 704 1.30 -1.49 44.97
N GLY A 705 1.15 -2.36 45.97
CA GLY A 705 2.06 -2.44 47.11
C GLY A 705 3.28 -3.29 46.80
N VAL A 706 4.47 -2.68 46.83
CA VAL A 706 5.77 -3.36 46.67
C VAL A 706 6.34 -3.74 48.04
N SER A 707 7.08 -4.86 48.13
CA SER A 707 7.65 -5.34 49.39
C SER A 707 9.17 -5.15 49.46
N ILE A 708 9.62 -4.53 50.54
CA ILE A 708 11.03 -4.32 50.88
C ILE A 708 11.40 -5.31 51.98
N LYS A 709 12.20 -6.31 51.62
CA LYS A 709 12.58 -7.46 52.45
C LYS A 709 14.01 -7.29 52.95
N TYR A 710 14.18 -7.23 54.26
CA TYR A 710 15.47 -7.11 54.92
C TYR A 710 15.96 -8.46 55.42
N HIS A 711 17.13 -8.87 54.93
CA HIS A 711 17.77 -10.15 55.24
C HIS A 711 18.96 -9.94 56.18
N ALA A 712 19.00 -10.69 57.29
CA ALA A 712 20.10 -10.57 58.25
C ALA A 712 21.47 -11.06 57.73
N ASN A 713 21.50 -11.80 56.61
CA ASN A 713 22.70 -12.13 55.83
C ASN A 713 23.89 -12.62 56.69
N GLY A 714 23.73 -13.81 57.30
CA GLY A 714 24.66 -14.37 58.29
C GLY A 714 24.31 -14.02 59.75
N GLY A 715 23.60 -12.91 59.97
CA GLY A 715 22.98 -12.56 61.24
C GLY A 715 21.69 -13.32 61.55
N SER A 716 20.92 -12.79 62.50
CA SER A 716 19.61 -13.30 62.93
C SER A 716 18.51 -12.25 62.80
N GLY A 717 17.31 -12.71 62.45
CA GLY A 717 16.15 -11.87 62.14
C GLY A 717 15.86 -11.80 60.64
N ALA A 718 14.66 -11.34 60.32
CA ALA A 718 14.21 -10.95 58.98
C ALA A 718 13.05 -9.97 59.17
N PHE A 719 12.88 -9.02 58.25
CA PHE A 719 11.83 -8.02 58.35
C PHE A 719 11.30 -7.66 56.96
N THR A 720 10.00 -7.46 56.83
CA THR A 720 9.38 -7.00 55.58
C THR A 720 8.50 -5.81 55.86
N SER A 721 8.72 -4.72 55.13
CA SER A 721 7.78 -3.59 55.03
C SER A 721 7.22 -3.53 53.62
N SER A 722 6.01 -3.01 53.46
CA SER A 722 5.50 -2.59 52.16
C SER A 722 5.74 -1.09 51.92
N SER A 723 5.72 -0.69 50.66
CA SER A 723 5.52 0.68 50.20
C SER A 723 4.63 0.68 48.95
N SER A 724 4.29 1.85 48.42
CA SER A 724 3.62 1.97 47.12
C SER A 724 4.66 1.99 45.99
N SER A 725 4.36 1.37 44.85
CA SER A 725 5.24 1.48 43.68
C SER A 725 5.44 2.96 43.27
N GLY A 726 6.65 3.32 42.82
CA GLY A 726 7.03 4.69 42.47
C GLY A 726 7.27 5.62 43.67
N SER A 727 7.15 5.15 44.92
CA SER A 727 7.28 6.00 46.10
C SER A 727 8.71 6.11 46.64
N SER A 728 9.03 7.27 47.21
CA SER A 728 10.26 7.49 47.98
C SER A 728 10.19 6.79 49.34
N TYR A 729 10.74 5.58 49.42
CA TYR A 729 10.85 4.77 50.63
C TYR A 729 12.12 5.08 51.42
N GLN A 730 12.02 5.20 52.76
CA GLN A 730 13.17 5.42 53.63
C GLN A 730 13.73 4.11 54.18
N VAL A 731 15.03 3.87 53.92
CA VAL A 731 15.74 2.65 54.31
C VAL A 731 15.91 2.58 55.82
N LEU A 732 15.40 1.52 56.44
CA LEU A 732 15.37 1.34 57.89
C LEU A 732 16.75 0.96 58.47
N SER A 733 16.94 1.17 59.76
CA SER A 733 18.11 0.66 60.49
C SER A 733 17.94 -0.80 60.95
N PRO A 734 19.03 -1.49 61.31
CA PRO A 734 18.97 -2.81 61.95
C PRO A 734 18.15 -2.81 63.25
N ALA A 735 18.08 -1.69 63.96
CA ALA A 735 17.31 -1.56 65.18
C ALA A 735 15.79 -1.49 64.91
N GLU A 736 15.38 -0.85 63.82
CA GLU A 736 13.97 -0.75 63.40
C GLU A 736 13.47 -2.05 62.76
N THR A 737 14.34 -2.77 62.05
CA THR A 737 14.06 -4.11 61.49
C THR A 737 14.23 -5.25 62.50
N GLY A 738 14.82 -4.99 63.67
CA GLY A 738 15.14 -6.02 64.68
C GLY A 738 16.26 -7.00 64.28
N ILE A 739 16.97 -6.73 63.18
CA ILE A 739 18.02 -7.57 62.62
C ILE A 739 19.35 -7.36 63.38
N THR A 740 19.97 -8.45 63.83
CA THR A 740 21.16 -8.39 64.69
C THR A 740 22.15 -9.51 64.39
N TRP A 741 23.44 -9.28 64.66
CA TRP A 741 24.46 -10.35 64.66
C TRP A 741 25.42 -10.12 65.82
N ALA A 742 25.43 -11.04 66.80
CA ALA A 742 26.33 -10.95 67.95
C ALA A 742 27.81 -10.99 67.53
N GLY A 743 28.63 -10.13 68.13
CA GLY A 743 30.06 -9.97 67.82
C GLY A 743 30.34 -9.31 66.46
N HIS A 744 29.32 -8.75 65.80
CA HIS A 744 29.44 -8.08 64.51
C HIS A 744 28.74 -6.71 64.53
N ARG A 745 29.39 -5.73 63.92
CA ARG A 745 28.87 -4.38 63.72
C ARG A 745 28.35 -4.25 62.29
N PHE A 746 27.10 -3.85 62.17
CA PHE A 746 26.49 -3.49 60.89
C PHE A 746 27.21 -2.31 60.24
N VAL A 747 27.31 -2.30 58.90
CA VAL A 747 27.83 -1.15 58.13
C VAL A 747 26.76 -0.49 57.26
N GLY A 748 25.95 -1.28 56.55
CA GLY A 748 24.91 -0.81 55.64
C GLY A 748 24.12 -1.96 55.04
N TRP A 749 23.10 -1.66 54.24
CA TRP A 749 22.39 -2.63 53.42
C TRP A 749 23.00 -2.70 52.03
N ASN A 750 22.81 -3.82 51.33
CA ASN A 750 23.17 -3.97 49.93
C ASN A 750 22.11 -4.77 49.17
N THR A 751 21.87 -4.47 47.89
CA THR A 751 20.89 -5.23 47.07
C THR A 751 21.37 -6.63 46.67
N ALA A 752 22.62 -7.00 46.99
CA ALA A 752 23.15 -8.36 46.88
C ALA A 752 23.74 -8.83 48.23
N SER A 753 23.65 -10.13 48.49
CA SER A 753 24.12 -10.74 49.74
C SER A 753 25.64 -10.72 49.89
N ASP A 754 26.38 -10.80 48.79
CA ASP A 754 27.84 -10.72 48.75
C ASP A 754 28.40 -9.28 48.81
N GLY A 755 27.53 -8.28 48.78
CA GLY A 755 27.89 -6.86 48.78
C GLY A 755 28.24 -6.27 47.42
N SER A 756 28.03 -6.99 46.31
CA SER A 756 28.32 -6.52 44.95
C SER A 756 27.29 -5.54 44.36
N GLY A 757 26.08 -5.50 44.94
CA GLY A 757 24.97 -4.66 44.50
C GLY A 757 25.06 -3.21 45.01
N GLN A 758 23.96 -2.46 44.90
CA GLN A 758 23.91 -1.08 45.38
C GLN A 758 23.86 -1.02 46.91
N TYR A 759 24.66 -0.12 47.49
CA TYR A 759 24.82 0.04 48.93
C TYR A 759 23.94 1.17 49.48
N TRP A 760 23.18 0.87 50.53
CA TRP A 760 22.20 1.79 51.12
C TRP A 760 22.46 2.00 52.61
N GLN A 761 22.50 3.27 53.04
CA GLN A 761 22.66 3.63 54.46
C GLN A 761 21.28 3.72 55.14
N PRO A 762 21.14 3.29 56.41
CA PRO A 762 19.95 3.61 57.20
C PRO A 762 19.64 5.10 57.21
N GLY A 763 18.36 5.45 57.04
CA GLY A 763 17.86 6.82 56.94
C GLY A 763 17.95 7.44 55.54
N SER A 764 18.64 6.81 54.57
CA SER A 764 18.61 7.25 53.16
C SER A 764 17.30 6.87 52.47
N THR A 765 17.01 7.49 51.32
CA THR A 765 15.76 7.29 50.56
C THR A 765 16.05 6.67 49.20
N MET A 766 15.24 5.68 48.80
CA MET A 766 15.21 5.05 47.48
C MET A 766 13.81 5.20 46.87
N VAL A 767 13.71 5.27 45.54
CA VAL A 767 12.43 5.01 44.85
C VAL A 767 12.29 3.50 44.72
N VAL A 768 11.08 2.97 44.95
CA VAL A 768 10.80 1.53 44.90
C VAL A 768 9.72 1.23 43.86
N ASP A 769 10.14 0.82 42.67
CA ASP A 769 9.27 0.54 41.52
C ASP A 769 8.84 -0.95 41.44
N GLY A 770 9.37 -1.78 42.33
CA GLY A 770 9.11 -3.21 42.43
C GLY A 770 9.57 -3.78 43.79
N ASP A 771 9.50 -5.10 43.94
CA ASP A 771 10.01 -5.80 45.13
C ASP A 771 11.53 -5.60 45.31
N VAL A 772 11.99 -5.32 46.53
CA VAL A 772 13.41 -5.06 46.84
C VAL A 772 13.91 -5.92 47.99
N ASP A 773 14.92 -6.75 47.73
CA ASP A 773 15.67 -7.48 48.76
C ASP A 773 16.92 -6.69 49.20
N LEU A 774 17.03 -6.43 50.51
CA LEU A 774 18.13 -5.70 51.15
C LEU A 774 18.87 -6.62 52.13
N TYR A 775 20.13 -6.92 51.83
CA TYR A 775 20.99 -7.79 52.63
C TYR A 775 21.87 -6.97 53.57
N ALA A 776 21.86 -7.32 54.85
CA ALA A 776 22.71 -6.66 55.84
C ALA A 776 24.19 -6.92 55.57
N GLN A 777 25.01 -5.87 55.62
CA GLN A 777 26.47 -5.99 55.50
C GLN A 777 27.12 -5.70 56.86
N TRP A 778 28.14 -6.49 57.20
CA TRP A 778 28.67 -6.61 58.56
C TRP A 778 30.20 -6.63 58.60
N VAL A 779 30.78 -6.18 59.71
CA VAL A 779 32.20 -6.42 60.06
C VAL A 779 32.31 -6.92 61.50
N THR A 780 33.26 -7.80 61.78
CA THR A 780 33.44 -8.37 63.14
C THR A 780 33.90 -7.29 64.13
N GLU A 781 33.38 -7.32 65.36
CA GLU A 781 33.73 -6.35 66.41
C GLU A 781 35.19 -6.51 66.86
N GLY A 782 36.05 -5.58 66.44
CA GLY A 782 37.47 -5.52 66.81
C GLY A 782 38.36 -5.07 65.65
N GLU A 783 37.96 -5.34 64.41
CA GLU A 783 38.70 -4.93 63.22
C GLU A 783 38.33 -3.50 62.77
N PRO A 784 39.30 -2.72 62.24
CA PRO A 784 38.99 -1.45 61.57
C PRO A 784 38.16 -1.71 60.31
N GLY A 785 37.02 -1.05 60.19
CA GLY A 785 36.13 -1.22 59.03
C GLY A 785 36.78 -0.77 57.71
N PRO A 786 36.35 -1.32 56.56
CA PRO A 786 36.89 -0.95 55.26
C PRO A 786 36.66 0.54 54.98
N SER A 787 37.66 1.19 54.40
CA SER A 787 37.58 2.58 53.95
C SER A 787 36.67 2.69 52.73
N GLY A 788 35.43 3.17 52.93
CA GLY A 788 34.51 3.44 51.83
C GLY A 788 35.04 4.53 50.87
N PRO A 789 34.68 4.49 49.57
CA PRO A 789 35.05 5.53 48.61
C PRO A 789 34.40 6.87 48.97
N THR A 790 35.09 7.97 48.65
CA THR A 790 34.69 9.32 49.06
C THR A 790 33.57 9.91 48.20
N GLY A 791 32.38 10.06 48.78
CA GLY A 791 31.34 10.96 48.28
C GLY A 791 31.66 12.45 48.57
N PRO A 792 31.06 13.40 47.84
CA PRO A 792 31.41 14.82 47.92
C PRO A 792 30.91 15.51 49.19
N THR A 793 31.71 16.44 49.73
CA THR A 793 31.35 17.26 50.90
C THR A 793 30.61 18.53 50.51
N GLY A 794 29.41 18.76 51.05
CA GLY A 794 28.72 20.05 50.98
C GLY A 794 29.45 21.14 51.81
N PRO A 795 29.44 22.41 51.36
CA PRO A 795 30.28 23.46 51.96
C PRO A 795 29.65 24.14 53.17
N THR A 796 30.50 24.54 54.14
CA THR A 796 30.20 25.60 55.10
C THR A 796 31.41 26.52 55.24
N GLY A 797 31.23 27.82 55.00
CA GLY A 797 32.29 28.83 54.98
C GLY A 797 31.91 30.01 54.10
N THR A 798 32.12 31.24 54.60
CA THR A 798 31.61 32.50 54.00
C THR A 798 32.73 33.43 53.53
N ASP A 799 32.32 34.47 52.79
CA ASP A 799 33.12 35.66 52.39
C ASP A 799 34.03 35.48 51.14
N PRO A 800 34.34 36.56 50.38
CA PRO A 800 33.66 36.68 49.07
C PRO A 800 34.52 37.19 47.88
N ASP A 801 34.17 36.77 46.66
CA ASP A 801 34.19 37.63 45.45
C ASP A 801 33.40 36.99 44.28
N VAL A 802 33.02 37.79 43.29
CA VAL A 802 31.98 37.54 42.24
C VAL A 802 32.43 38.21 40.91
N PRO A 803 32.01 37.84 39.66
CA PRO A 803 31.04 36.84 39.14
C PRO A 803 31.71 35.82 38.14
N THR A 804 31.09 34.99 37.27
CA THR A 804 29.70 34.64 36.83
C THR A 804 29.69 33.20 36.24
N VAL A 805 28.50 32.68 35.83
CA VAL A 805 28.33 31.52 34.91
C VAL A 805 27.62 31.98 33.61
N PRO A 806 27.52 31.17 32.52
CA PRO A 806 26.48 30.13 32.39
C PRO A 806 27.03 28.77 31.86
N GLU A 807 26.66 27.66 32.50
CA GLU A 807 25.64 26.67 32.11
C GLU A 807 26.13 25.61 31.11
N ALA A 808 25.64 24.38 31.28
CA ALA A 808 25.96 23.24 30.44
C ALA A 808 24.72 22.34 30.28
N ASN A 809 24.45 21.94 29.04
CA ASN A 809 23.78 20.66 28.75
C ASN A 809 24.71 19.54 29.28
N ASP A 810 24.28 18.30 29.56
CA ASP A 810 23.53 17.44 28.65
C ASP A 810 23.10 16.13 29.33
N LEU A 811 22.42 15.29 28.55
CA LEU A 811 22.11 13.88 28.76
C LEU A 811 23.28 13.02 29.27
N SER A 812 22.97 11.92 30.00
CA SER A 812 23.28 10.57 29.51
C SER A 812 22.70 9.45 30.39
N ARG A 813 22.05 8.46 29.78
CA ARG A 813 21.88 7.10 30.32
C ARG A 813 23.11 6.25 29.94
N THR A 814 23.56 5.41 30.86
CA THR A 814 24.47 4.26 30.62
C THR A 814 24.08 3.17 31.63
N GLY A 815 24.01 1.87 31.33
CA GLY A 815 24.38 1.10 30.13
C GLY A 815 24.92 -0.27 30.56
N ILE A 816 25.45 -1.09 29.63
CA ILE A 816 26.20 -2.35 29.88
C ILE A 816 25.27 -3.55 30.26
N ASP A 817 25.46 -4.80 29.80
CA ASP A 817 26.61 -5.42 29.11
C ASP A 817 26.25 -6.25 27.85
N ALA A 818 27.25 -6.63 27.05
CA ALA A 818 27.12 -7.52 25.90
C ALA A 818 28.26 -8.57 25.82
N GLY A 819 27.89 -9.84 25.58
CA GLY A 819 28.83 -10.97 25.59
C GLY A 819 29.82 -11.00 24.41
N ILE A 820 31.10 -11.20 24.69
CA ILE A 820 32.19 -11.24 23.70
C ILE A 820 32.32 -12.64 23.06
N LEU A 821 32.44 -12.69 21.73
CA LEU A 821 33.10 -13.79 21.01
C LEU A 821 34.05 -13.24 19.95
N ILE A 822 35.28 -13.76 19.89
CA ILE A 822 36.33 -13.33 18.95
C ILE A 822 36.83 -14.55 18.16
N LEU A 823 36.92 -14.41 16.84
CA LEU A 823 38.00 -15.02 16.03
C LEU A 823 38.16 -14.29 14.69
N ALA A 824 39.38 -14.33 14.13
CA ALA A 824 39.78 -13.65 12.91
C ALA A 824 39.17 -14.29 11.63
N GLY A 825 39.09 -13.63 10.47
CA GLY A 825 39.54 -12.27 10.10
C GLY A 825 40.26 -12.25 8.76
N GLY A 826 40.09 -11.19 7.95
CA GLY A 826 40.73 -11.08 6.63
C GLY A 826 40.48 -9.72 5.95
N LEU A 827 41.57 -9.07 5.52
CA LEU A 827 41.51 -7.83 4.73
C LEU A 827 41.23 -8.11 3.25
N LEU A 828 40.46 -7.24 2.61
CA LEU A 828 40.98 -6.41 1.51
C LEU A 828 40.15 -5.14 1.31
N VAL A 829 40.71 -4.17 0.58
CA VAL A 829 40.28 -2.76 0.53
C VAL A 829 40.29 -2.26 -0.91
N THR A 830 39.61 -1.12 -1.16
CA THR A 830 39.51 -0.31 -2.39
C THR A 830 38.39 -0.71 -3.37
N GLY A 831 37.55 0.21 -3.87
CA GLY A 831 37.28 1.60 -3.42
C GLY A 831 36.79 2.56 -4.52
N LEU A 832 36.21 3.71 -4.12
CA LEU A 832 35.86 4.90 -4.93
C LEU A 832 34.84 4.68 -6.09
N LEU A 833 33.91 5.58 -6.44
CA LEU A 833 33.78 7.04 -6.24
C LEU A 833 32.31 7.49 -5.94
N LEU A 834 32.20 8.70 -5.35
CA LEU A 834 31.27 9.83 -5.62
C LEU A 834 30.09 9.63 -6.61
N THR A 835 28.91 10.26 -6.43
CA THR A 835 28.72 11.73 -6.34
C THR A 835 27.71 12.27 -5.32
N ALA A 836 27.80 13.59 -5.05
CA ALA A 836 27.13 14.32 -3.98
C ALA A 836 25.63 14.61 -4.18
N ARG A 837 24.88 14.68 -3.07
CA ARG A 837 23.57 15.36 -2.98
C ARG A 837 23.76 16.89 -2.87
N SER A 838 22.90 17.65 -3.54
CA SER A 838 22.79 19.12 -3.41
C SER A 838 21.65 19.49 -2.45
N ILE A 839 21.96 20.09 -1.31
CA ILE A 839 20.95 20.56 -0.34
C ILE A 839 20.66 22.04 -0.59
N ASN A 840 19.42 22.36 -0.98
CA ASN A 840 19.00 23.74 -1.23
C ASN A 840 18.06 24.22 -0.13
N LYS A 841 18.56 25.04 0.80
CA LYS A 841 17.75 25.64 1.87
C LYS A 841 16.92 26.80 1.33
N ARG A 842 15.63 26.86 1.68
CA ARG A 842 14.87 28.12 1.72
C ARG A 842 14.47 28.44 3.17
N ARG A 843 14.18 29.72 3.42
CA ARG A 843 13.91 30.28 4.75
C ARG A 843 12.47 30.78 4.83
N PHE A 844 11.97 30.81 6.07
CA PHE A 844 10.91 31.68 6.55
C PHE A 844 10.85 33.05 5.86
N SER A 845 9.62 33.46 5.51
CA SER A 845 9.12 34.83 5.61
C SER A 845 7.60 34.79 5.81
#